data_AF-A0A952B0N6-F1
#
_entry.id   AF-A0A952B0N6-F1
#
_cell.length_a   1.000
_cell.length_b   1.000
_cell.length_c   1.000
_cell.angle_alpha   90.00
_cell.angle_beta   90.00
_cell.angle_gamma   90.00
#
_symmetry.space_group_name_H-M   'P 1'
#
loop_
_entity.id
_entity.type
_entity.pdbx_description
1 polymer ?
#
loop_
_entity_poly.entity_id
_entity_poly.type
_entity_poly.pdbx_seq_one_letter_code
_entity_poly.pdbx_strand_id
1 'polypeptide(L)'
;MSARKTALITLFCLTAYFLLPLTSTGLIAAEQSESKFTTPPTDQITKARSDLELVNFSAMRLAVKDLMKNFPEKYTNGEKYLRAIDNYENRLPKIKKALERGDKAAIAQVDEIIALQRRALLSNPLLNFDKLLLIKRRPLDDPRRANGDEENDKGLGKFLGIPQQSSWQLHTIPNTVGWENEISVLSPVQSTGRLTTIYKPPARGLINDMDLHFDAEKIMFSMPDKRKNWQVFEINIDGTNLRQISPDNQPDVHNFDSCYLPNDKIAFVSTAPFQGVPCNASVNVGMMYLMDNNGTNVRQICFEQDHNFCPTVMNDGRILYLRWEYTDIPHVWARFLFTMNPDGTTQKEYYGSGGYWPNAIFYARPIPNHPTKVVGIVTGHHVGRVGELFILDPPLGRNATDGVVQRIPSHGRKVKPLIQDKLTLDTWPKFLHPWPLSEKYFLVSCKPRPNDLWGIYLVDTFDNILLLKEIEGKALLEPIPIHKTKKPQVIPDKVDLSRKDAIVYLENIYKGPGLKGVPHGTVKKLRLFTYHFAYHKIAGINHRVGTDGPWEPKRVLGTVPVEKDGSAMFRVPANTPISIQPLDAEGKALQLMRSWMTAMPGEVVSCIGCHQKQNAGPPNLRTIASRNQPSEIEPWYGPTRGFSFKREVQPVLDKYCLSCHNGSKPDDDQKIPDLRGDQDMLIAYKNGVPKARAIRGVPREQLVKVFGGVFEPSYVTLRSFTRVGGLESDLRLLAPGEFGANTTELVQMLKKGHHGVSLDAEAWQRITTWIDLNAPCHGTWTEVVGLEKTRNGNIRRLDLRKLYGGTVEDPEVYPQMPERGIEPVEPAPVTKPKVEVPQVPEWPFDAAEARRRQTTTGQTHRTIDLDNGIKLEMVLVPAGRFVIGDKNGYQDEHPLTPVNIKKAFWMSKCEVTNEQYAAFDSSHDSKYEHKGSWMFNEWDLGWALNEPRQPVVRVSWKEAAEFCRWLSEKTGQKVLLPSEAQWEWACRAGTDTPLHYGDLDTDFSPFGNMADFTIRDLVYDVRDQYTPDIVPRDARFNDKKLVTAEVGSYKPNAWGLHDMHGNVWEWTRSAYKLYPYSEYEQRYDTNDNGEKVARGGSWYDRPKRCRSASRLSYPAWQKVYNVGFRIVFEADNQTQQFVSNK
;
A
#
# COMPACT_ATOMS: atom_id res chain seq x y z
N MET A 1 -12.84 62.86 -4.61
CA MET A 1 -12.85 63.45 -3.25
C MET A 1 -13.24 62.35 -2.26
N SER A 2 -12.51 62.27 -1.15
CA SER A 2 -12.58 61.30 -0.04
C SER A 2 -11.48 60.23 -0.10
N ALA A 3 -10.51 60.43 0.78
CA ALA A 3 -9.25 59.73 0.90
C ALA A 3 -9.20 58.87 2.18
N ARG A 4 -8.16 58.03 2.26
CA ARG A 4 -7.50 57.43 3.44
C ARG A 4 -8.03 56.05 3.89
N LYS A 5 -7.19 55.00 3.82
CA LYS A 5 -6.07 54.68 4.74
C LYS A 5 -5.52 53.25 4.48
N THR A 6 -4.21 53.14 4.61
CA THR A 6 -3.32 51.97 4.52
C THR A 6 -3.44 51.02 5.71
N ALA A 7 -3.33 49.68 5.53
CA ALA A 7 -2.58 48.76 6.41
C ALA A 7 -2.46 47.30 5.87
N LEU A 8 -1.25 46.76 6.05
CA LEU A 8 -0.66 45.41 5.92
C LEU A 8 -1.55 44.20 6.34
N ILE A 9 -1.60 43.06 5.63
CA ILE A 9 -0.65 41.93 5.41
C ILE A 9 -0.91 40.68 6.31
N THR A 10 -1.19 39.56 5.62
CA THR A 10 -1.10 38.11 5.93
C THR A 10 -2.18 37.33 6.71
N LEU A 11 -2.37 36.12 6.17
CA LEU A 11 -2.99 34.89 6.69
C LEU A 11 -4.52 34.83 6.65
N PHE A 12 -5.06 33.99 5.75
CA PHE A 12 -6.05 32.93 6.01
C PHE A 12 -6.60 32.41 4.67
N CYS A 13 -6.41 31.12 4.38
CA CYS A 13 -7.18 30.40 3.37
C CYS A 13 -7.22 28.92 3.76
N LEU A 14 -8.26 28.52 4.48
CA LEU A 14 -8.78 27.15 4.57
C LEU A 14 -10.11 27.21 5.30
N THR A 15 -11.21 27.20 4.54
CA THR A 15 -12.55 26.69 4.92
C THR A 15 -13.51 26.97 3.76
N ALA A 16 -14.01 25.92 3.11
CA ALA A 16 -15.27 25.97 2.37
C ALA A 16 -15.83 24.55 2.25
N TYR A 17 -16.79 24.27 3.12
CA TYR A 17 -17.66 23.09 3.17
C TYR A 17 -18.69 23.12 2.02
N PHE A 18 -19.13 21.94 1.57
CA PHE A 18 -20.40 21.79 0.84
C PHE A 18 -21.34 20.84 1.59
N LEU A 19 -22.56 21.33 1.80
CA LEU A 19 -23.76 20.63 2.26
C LEU A 19 -24.55 20.11 1.05
N LEU A 20 -25.03 18.86 1.09
CA LEU A 20 -26.42 18.45 0.84
C LEU A 20 -26.58 16.92 0.99
N PRO A 21 -27.71 16.41 1.54
CA PRO A 21 -27.88 15.03 1.97
C PRO A 21 -28.67 14.19 0.95
N LEU A 22 -28.36 12.90 0.80
CA LEU A 22 -29.27 11.93 0.17
C LEU A 22 -29.14 10.53 0.80
N THR A 23 -30.28 9.85 0.76
CA THR A 23 -30.83 8.84 1.67
C THR A 23 -30.68 7.38 1.25
N SER A 24 -30.93 6.48 2.21
CA SER A 24 -31.31 5.04 2.12
C SER A 24 -30.16 4.02 2.22
N THR A 25 -29.87 3.48 3.42
CA THR A 25 -30.42 2.29 4.13
C THR A 25 -29.87 0.94 3.67
N GLY A 26 -29.00 0.36 4.51
CA GLY A 26 -28.46 -1.00 4.40
C GLY A 26 -27.94 -1.54 5.74
N LEU A 27 -28.88 -1.99 6.58
CA LEU A 27 -28.79 -2.87 7.76
C LEU A 27 -27.40 -3.39 8.23
N ILE A 28 -26.84 -2.77 9.28
CA ILE A 28 -26.30 -3.46 10.46
C ILE A 28 -26.65 -2.60 11.67
N ALA A 29 -27.52 -3.09 12.55
CA ALA A 29 -27.90 -2.42 13.78
C ALA A 29 -26.70 -2.37 14.75
N ALA A 30 -25.96 -1.26 14.71
CA ALA A 30 -25.31 -0.75 15.91
C ALA A 30 -26.40 -0.03 16.71
N GLU A 31 -26.63 -0.44 17.95
CA GLU A 31 -27.45 0.33 18.89
C GLU A 31 -26.77 1.69 19.10
N GLN A 32 -27.13 2.67 18.27
CA GLN A 32 -26.90 4.08 18.53
C GLN A 32 -27.90 4.51 19.60
N SER A 33 -27.50 4.46 20.87
CA SER A 33 -28.14 5.31 21.86
C SER A 33 -27.61 6.74 21.67
N GLU A 34 -28.40 7.60 21.03
CA GLU A 34 -28.23 9.05 21.11
C GLU A 34 -28.45 9.50 22.56
N SER A 35 -27.45 9.34 23.42
CA SER A 35 -27.45 10.04 24.71
C SER A 35 -26.91 11.44 24.47
N LYS A 36 -27.77 12.46 24.57
CA LYS A 36 -27.33 13.86 24.69
C LYS A 36 -26.32 13.95 25.84
N PHE A 37 -25.06 14.22 25.51
CA PHE A 37 -23.93 14.20 26.45
C PHE A 37 -24.01 15.38 27.42
N THR A 38 -24.70 15.19 28.54
CA THR A 38 -24.74 16.15 29.64
C THR A 38 -23.49 16.05 30.51
N THR A 39 -23.16 17.17 31.17
CA THR A 39 -22.16 17.37 32.23
C THR A 39 -22.12 16.21 33.25
N PRO A 40 -21.01 15.99 33.99
CA PRO A 40 -20.95 14.97 35.02
C PRO A 40 -22.14 15.11 35.96
N PRO A 41 -22.80 13.99 36.31
CA PRO A 41 -23.98 14.05 37.15
C PRO A 41 -23.66 14.69 38.49
N THR A 42 -24.28 15.84 38.74
CA THR A 42 -24.15 16.55 40.02
C THR A 42 -25.01 15.91 41.11
N ASP A 43 -25.99 15.08 40.75
CA ASP A 43 -26.78 14.29 41.68
C ASP A 43 -26.29 12.84 41.79
N GLN A 44 -26.41 12.28 42.99
CA GLN A 44 -25.88 10.95 43.33
C GLN A 44 -26.56 9.81 42.56
N ILE A 45 -27.81 9.97 42.10
CA ILE A 45 -28.56 8.94 41.38
C ILE A 45 -28.00 8.80 39.96
N THR A 46 -27.77 9.92 39.28
CA THR A 46 -27.22 9.89 37.94
C THR A 46 -25.77 9.41 37.94
N LYS A 47 -25.00 9.69 39.00
CA LYS A 47 -23.68 9.07 39.22
C LYS A 47 -23.79 7.54 39.39
N ALA A 48 -24.68 7.06 40.27
CA ALA A 48 -24.87 5.63 40.49
C ALA A 48 -25.30 4.90 39.20
N ARG A 49 -26.16 5.51 38.37
CA ARG A 49 -26.52 4.97 37.05
C ARG A 49 -25.29 4.87 36.14
N SER A 50 -24.51 5.94 36.08
CA SER A 50 -23.29 6.04 35.28
C SER A 50 -22.22 5.02 35.69
N ASP A 51 -22.00 4.80 36.99
CA ASP A 51 -21.04 3.82 37.49
C ASP A 51 -21.47 2.39 37.14
N LEU A 52 -22.77 2.11 37.20
CA LEU A 52 -23.34 0.79 36.90
C LEU A 52 -23.21 0.39 35.42
N GLU A 53 -23.09 1.36 34.50
CA GLU A 53 -22.86 1.10 33.07
C GLU A 53 -21.51 0.45 32.79
N LEU A 54 -20.50 0.67 33.65
CA LEU A 54 -19.16 0.08 33.52
C LEU A 54 -19.05 -1.30 34.17
N VAL A 55 -20.12 -1.80 34.80
CA VAL A 55 -20.14 -3.12 35.42
C VAL A 55 -20.70 -4.16 34.45
N ASN A 56 -19.88 -5.15 34.11
CA ASN A 56 -20.28 -6.29 33.30
C ASN A 56 -20.20 -7.59 34.11
N PHE A 57 -21.35 -8.06 34.62
CA PHE A 57 -21.42 -9.28 35.44
C PHE A 57 -20.93 -10.53 34.71
N SER A 58 -21.15 -10.62 33.39
CA SER A 58 -20.65 -11.74 32.58
C SER A 58 -19.13 -11.74 32.49
N ALA A 59 -18.53 -10.56 32.24
CA ALA A 59 -17.09 -10.37 32.25
C ALA A 59 -16.49 -10.69 33.63
N MET A 60 -17.10 -10.20 34.70
CA MET A 60 -16.65 -10.46 36.07
C MET A 60 -16.66 -11.96 36.38
N ARG A 61 -17.72 -12.67 35.97
CA ARG A 61 -17.82 -14.12 36.16
C ARG A 61 -16.72 -14.87 35.42
N LEU A 62 -16.41 -14.47 34.19
CA LEU A 62 -15.31 -15.07 33.41
C LEU A 62 -13.96 -14.81 34.07
N ALA A 63 -13.69 -13.59 34.51
CA ALA A 63 -12.46 -13.24 35.22
C ALA A 63 -12.32 -14.01 36.54
N VAL A 64 -13.36 -14.10 37.36
CA VAL A 64 -13.35 -14.87 38.62
C VAL A 64 -13.04 -16.35 38.35
N LYS A 65 -13.69 -16.95 37.36
CA LYS A 65 -13.42 -18.35 36.97
C LYS A 65 -11.99 -18.54 36.46
N ASP A 66 -11.48 -17.61 35.67
CA ASP A 66 -10.11 -17.64 35.18
C ASP A 66 -9.09 -17.56 36.33
N LEU A 67 -9.29 -16.63 37.27
CA LEU A 67 -8.42 -16.46 38.44
C LEU A 67 -8.48 -17.68 39.38
N MET A 68 -9.66 -18.25 39.61
CA MET A 68 -9.79 -19.50 40.38
C MET A 68 -9.03 -20.66 39.72
N LYS A 69 -9.11 -20.76 38.39
CA LYS A 69 -8.45 -21.83 37.63
C LYS A 69 -6.94 -21.68 37.62
N ASN A 70 -6.43 -20.48 37.39
CA ASN A 70 -5.00 -20.24 37.19
C ASN A 70 -4.26 -19.96 38.51
N PHE A 71 -4.97 -19.58 39.57
CA PHE A 71 -4.40 -19.26 40.88
C PHE A 71 -5.22 -19.84 42.06
N PRO A 72 -5.50 -21.15 42.09
CA PRO A 72 -6.40 -21.75 43.09
C PRO A 72 -5.96 -21.51 44.55
N GLU A 73 -4.65 -21.47 44.80
CA GLU A 73 -4.09 -21.27 46.14
C GLU A 73 -4.06 -19.80 46.58
N LYS A 74 -4.04 -18.86 45.63
CA LYS A 74 -3.92 -17.41 45.91
C LYS A 74 -5.26 -16.67 45.78
N TYR A 75 -6.22 -17.21 45.03
CA TYR A 75 -7.53 -16.62 44.79
C TYR A 75 -8.66 -17.43 45.46
N THR A 76 -8.62 -17.51 46.79
CA THR A 76 -9.46 -18.44 47.57
C THR A 76 -10.92 -18.04 47.73
N ASN A 77 -11.26 -16.76 47.51
CA ASN A 77 -12.63 -16.24 47.68
C ASN A 77 -13.53 -16.37 46.44
N GLY A 78 -13.05 -17.02 45.36
CA GLY A 78 -13.75 -17.05 44.07
C GLY A 78 -15.21 -17.54 44.13
N GLU A 79 -15.49 -18.65 44.81
CA GLU A 79 -16.85 -19.19 44.99
C GLU A 79 -17.79 -18.24 45.74
N LYS A 80 -17.24 -17.43 46.65
CA LYS A 80 -18.00 -16.38 47.35
C LYS A 80 -18.33 -15.24 46.39
N TYR A 81 -17.40 -14.86 45.51
CA TYR A 81 -17.65 -13.83 44.50
C TYR A 81 -18.65 -14.27 43.45
N LEU A 82 -18.59 -15.52 42.95
CA LEU A 82 -19.57 -16.05 41.99
C LEU A 82 -21.00 -15.99 42.54
N ARG A 83 -21.22 -16.46 43.77
CA ARG A 83 -22.53 -16.37 44.43
C ARG A 83 -23.01 -14.93 44.61
N ALA A 84 -22.11 -14.01 44.93
CA ALA A 84 -22.45 -12.60 45.07
C ALA A 84 -22.80 -11.95 43.71
N ILE A 85 -22.06 -12.30 42.65
CA ILE A 85 -22.33 -11.89 41.26
C ILE A 85 -23.74 -12.33 40.87
N ASP A 86 -24.07 -13.61 41.04
CA ASP A 86 -25.40 -14.14 40.68
C ASP A 86 -26.52 -13.46 41.47
N ASN A 87 -26.31 -13.18 42.77
CA ASN A 87 -27.28 -12.48 43.60
C ASN A 87 -27.56 -11.05 43.11
N TYR A 88 -26.53 -10.26 42.81
CA TYR A 88 -26.71 -8.88 42.35
C TYR A 88 -27.20 -8.80 40.90
N GLU A 89 -26.75 -9.68 40.00
CA GLU A 89 -27.23 -9.73 38.62
C GLU A 89 -28.73 -10.01 38.57
N ASN A 90 -29.22 -10.96 39.39
CA ASN A 90 -30.66 -11.24 39.52
C ASN A 90 -31.47 -10.05 40.08
N ARG A 91 -30.86 -9.19 40.91
CA ARG A 91 -31.48 -7.99 41.47
C ARG A 91 -31.35 -6.76 40.57
N LEU A 92 -30.47 -6.79 39.57
CA LEU A 92 -30.13 -5.66 38.72
C LEU A 92 -31.33 -4.99 38.05
N PRO A 93 -32.33 -5.72 37.49
CA PRO A 93 -33.51 -5.06 36.90
C PRO A 93 -34.31 -4.23 37.90
N LYS A 94 -34.38 -4.69 39.16
CA LYS A 94 -35.07 -3.96 40.24
C LYS A 94 -34.27 -2.73 40.67
N ILE A 95 -32.95 -2.84 40.76
CA ILE A 95 -32.05 -1.72 41.08
C ILE A 95 -32.13 -0.63 40.01
N LYS A 96 -32.06 -1.01 38.72
CA LYS A 96 -32.20 -0.06 37.60
C LYS A 96 -33.53 0.70 37.64
N LYS A 97 -34.66 -0.01 37.81
CA LYS A 97 -35.99 0.61 37.97
C LYS A 97 -36.10 1.49 39.22
N ALA A 98 -35.37 1.20 40.28
CA ALA A 98 -35.36 2.06 41.47
C ALA A 98 -34.56 3.35 41.23
N LEU A 99 -33.41 3.27 40.55
CA LEU A 99 -32.64 4.44 40.13
C LEU A 99 -33.41 5.33 39.15
N GLU A 100 -34.15 4.75 38.20
CA GLU A 100 -35.02 5.49 37.27
C GLU A 100 -36.11 6.30 37.99
N ARG A 101 -36.59 5.80 39.14
CA ARG A 101 -37.58 6.47 39.99
C ARG A 101 -36.95 7.46 40.99
N GLY A 102 -35.64 7.62 40.97
CA GLY A 102 -34.91 8.51 41.87
C GLY A 102 -34.79 8.00 43.32
N ASP A 103 -34.87 6.69 43.53
CA ASP A 103 -34.73 6.09 44.86
C ASP A 103 -33.27 6.12 45.35
N LYS A 104 -33.01 6.94 46.37
CA LYS A 104 -31.67 7.06 46.98
C LYS A 104 -31.20 5.77 47.65
N ALA A 105 -32.11 4.88 48.09
CA ALA A 105 -31.71 3.60 48.67
C ALA A 105 -31.09 2.64 47.64
N ALA A 106 -31.36 2.86 46.34
CA ALA A 106 -30.72 2.09 45.27
C ALA A 106 -29.24 2.44 45.09
N ILE A 107 -28.79 3.64 45.52
CA ILE A 107 -27.38 4.06 45.45
C ILE A 107 -26.51 3.12 46.27
N ALA A 108 -26.91 2.79 47.50
CA ALA A 108 -26.16 1.88 48.37
C ALA A 108 -25.99 0.49 47.74
N GLN A 109 -26.99 0.00 46.99
CA GLN A 109 -26.88 -1.28 46.28
C GLN A 109 -25.90 -1.20 45.09
N VAL A 110 -25.85 -0.07 44.39
CA VAL A 110 -24.82 0.16 43.36
C VAL A 110 -23.44 0.20 43.99
N ASP A 111 -23.26 0.93 45.10
CA ASP A 111 -21.98 0.98 45.82
C ASP A 111 -21.52 -0.42 46.25
N GLU A 112 -22.44 -1.30 46.68
CA GLU A 112 -22.15 -2.70 46.98
C GLU A 112 -21.73 -3.51 45.75
N ILE A 113 -22.35 -3.29 44.59
CA ILE A 113 -21.97 -3.91 43.31
C ILE A 113 -20.56 -3.47 42.91
N ILE A 114 -20.26 -2.17 42.98
CA ILE A 114 -18.93 -1.63 42.68
C ILE A 114 -17.90 -2.18 43.67
N ALA A 115 -18.22 -2.23 44.97
CA ALA A 115 -17.35 -2.82 45.97
C ALA A 115 -17.14 -4.33 45.76
N LEU A 116 -18.12 -5.06 45.24
CA LEU A 116 -17.97 -6.45 44.83
C LEU A 116 -17.02 -6.57 43.64
N GLN A 117 -17.22 -5.77 42.58
CA GLN A 117 -16.34 -5.76 41.40
C GLN A 117 -14.89 -5.48 41.81
N ARG A 118 -14.67 -4.44 42.63
CA ARG A 118 -13.35 -4.09 43.17
C ARG A 118 -12.74 -5.25 43.95
N ARG A 119 -13.46 -5.83 44.92
CA ARG A 119 -12.91 -6.95 45.72
C ARG A 119 -12.59 -8.17 44.87
N ALA A 120 -13.47 -8.53 43.93
CA ALA A 120 -13.27 -9.68 43.06
C ALA A 120 -12.04 -9.46 42.16
N LEU A 121 -11.94 -8.33 41.46
CA LEU A 121 -10.89 -8.10 40.48
C LEU A 121 -9.55 -7.65 41.08
N LEU A 122 -9.54 -6.90 42.20
CA LEU A 122 -8.30 -6.50 42.87
C LEU A 122 -7.67 -7.60 43.71
N SER A 123 -8.41 -8.67 44.02
CA SER A 123 -7.82 -9.89 44.60
C SER A 123 -6.99 -10.69 43.58
N ASN A 124 -6.86 -10.20 42.33
CA ASN A 124 -6.07 -10.82 41.29
C ASN A 124 -4.59 -10.98 41.72
N PRO A 125 -4.07 -12.23 41.81
CA PRO A 125 -2.69 -12.47 42.25
C PRO A 125 -1.60 -11.91 41.33
N LEU A 126 -1.95 -11.45 40.12
CA LEU A 126 -1.04 -10.74 39.22
C LEU A 126 -0.78 -9.29 39.65
N LEU A 127 -1.57 -8.71 40.56
CA LEU A 127 -1.33 -7.40 41.17
C LEU A 127 -0.40 -7.51 42.38
N ASN A 128 0.70 -8.25 42.24
CA ASN A 128 1.65 -8.56 43.32
C ASN A 128 2.71 -7.47 43.52
N PHE A 129 2.34 -6.20 43.35
CA PHE A 129 3.20 -5.03 43.48
C PHE A 129 2.47 -3.89 44.18
N ASP A 130 3.16 -3.21 45.10
CA ASP A 130 2.56 -2.15 45.93
C ASP A 130 2.69 -0.74 45.35
N LYS A 131 3.51 -0.59 44.30
CA LYS A 131 3.89 0.71 43.75
C LYS A 131 3.72 0.73 42.23
N LEU A 132 3.10 1.79 41.74
CA LEU A 132 2.92 2.04 40.31
C LEU A 132 3.51 3.39 39.94
N LEU A 133 4.48 3.41 39.04
CA LEU A 133 5.01 4.60 38.39
C LEU A 133 3.99 5.11 37.36
N LEU A 134 3.79 6.43 37.31
CA LEU A 134 2.94 7.07 36.30
C LEU A 134 3.32 8.54 36.09
N ILE A 135 2.87 9.10 34.99
CA ILE A 135 2.85 10.54 34.75
C ILE A 135 1.53 11.11 35.24
N LYS A 136 1.60 12.16 36.08
CA LYS A 136 0.46 12.99 36.48
C LYS A 136 0.54 14.31 35.75
N ARG A 137 -0.39 14.56 34.83
CA ARG A 137 -0.40 15.74 33.95
C ARG A 137 -1.67 16.56 34.16
N ARG A 138 -1.56 17.89 34.15
CA ARG A 138 -2.71 18.76 33.85
C ARG A 138 -2.75 18.96 32.34
N PRO A 139 -3.80 18.49 31.64
CA PRO A 139 -3.99 18.80 30.23
C PRO A 139 -4.09 20.32 30.00
N LEU A 140 -3.89 20.77 28.76
CA LEU A 140 -4.01 22.20 28.41
C LEU A 140 -5.45 22.74 28.54
N ASP A 141 -6.43 21.87 28.75
CA ASP A 141 -7.85 22.20 28.91
C ASP A 141 -8.54 21.21 29.88
N ASP A 142 -9.87 21.26 29.99
CA ASP A 142 -10.67 20.31 30.78
C ASP A 142 -10.41 18.86 30.31
N PRO A 143 -9.85 17.96 31.15
CA PRO A 143 -9.60 16.56 30.80
C PRO A 143 -10.86 15.78 30.40
N ARG A 144 -12.05 16.27 30.77
CA ARG A 144 -13.32 15.68 30.36
C ARG A 144 -13.72 16.06 28.96
N ARG A 145 -13.42 17.28 28.51
CA ARG A 145 -13.90 17.80 27.24
C ARG A 145 -12.89 17.58 26.12
N ALA A 146 -13.40 17.06 25.03
CA ALA A 146 -12.75 16.98 23.74
C ALA A 146 -12.71 18.37 23.08
N ASN A 147 -11.82 19.29 23.50
CA ASN A 147 -11.67 20.59 22.81
C ASN A 147 -10.78 20.53 21.56
N GLY A 148 -10.52 19.33 21.02
CA GLY A 148 -9.82 19.21 19.74
C GLY A 148 -10.77 19.35 18.57
N ASP A 149 -10.17 19.60 17.42
CA ASP A 149 -10.83 19.58 16.13
C ASP A 149 -11.76 18.35 16.02
N GLU A 150 -13.06 18.61 15.85
CA GLU A 150 -14.11 17.60 15.73
C GLU A 150 -13.76 16.58 14.65
N GLU A 151 -12.99 17.00 13.65
CA GLU A 151 -12.61 16.17 12.52
C GLU A 151 -11.39 15.28 12.79
N ASN A 152 -10.44 15.66 13.65
CA ASN A 152 -9.10 15.04 13.64
C ASN A 152 -8.67 14.47 15.00
N ASP A 153 -8.79 15.22 16.10
CA ASP A 153 -8.18 14.83 17.38
C ASP A 153 -9.20 14.63 18.50
N LYS A 154 -10.39 15.27 18.42
CA LYS A 154 -11.38 15.32 19.51
C LYS A 154 -10.73 15.52 20.90
N GLY A 155 -9.65 16.29 20.94
CA GLY A 155 -8.94 16.69 22.14
C GLY A 155 -8.10 15.59 22.79
N LEU A 156 -7.85 14.47 22.11
CA LEU A 156 -7.28 13.27 22.72
C LEU A 156 -5.74 13.23 22.69
N GLY A 157 -5.08 13.76 21.66
CA GLY A 157 -3.62 13.80 21.55
C GLY A 157 -3.03 15.13 22.04
N LYS A 158 -3.34 16.22 21.31
CA LYS A 158 -2.68 17.53 21.47
C LYS A 158 -2.75 18.07 22.90
N PHE A 159 -3.92 17.97 23.52
CA PHE A 159 -4.17 18.52 24.85
C PHE A 159 -3.60 17.66 25.98
N LEU A 160 -3.32 16.39 25.68
CA LEU A 160 -2.63 15.49 26.59
C LEU A 160 -1.12 15.60 26.48
N GLY A 161 -0.54 16.38 25.56
CA GLY A 161 0.92 16.42 25.37
C GLY A 161 1.45 15.19 24.59
N ILE A 162 0.61 14.66 23.71
CA ILE A 162 0.92 13.60 22.73
C ILE A 162 0.81 14.24 21.33
N PRO A 163 1.53 13.76 20.31
CA PRO A 163 1.39 14.28 18.95
C PRO A 163 -0.08 14.26 18.48
N GLN A 164 -0.52 15.36 17.87
CA GLN A 164 -1.91 15.56 17.42
C GLN A 164 -2.33 14.58 16.31
N GLN A 165 -1.36 14.14 15.49
CA GLN A 165 -1.56 13.15 14.46
C GLN A 165 -0.58 12.00 14.67
N SER A 166 -1.02 10.79 14.36
CA SER A 166 -0.22 9.59 14.56
C SER A 166 0.99 9.54 13.62
N SER A 167 0.92 10.24 12.49
CA SER A 167 2.04 10.48 11.57
C SER A 167 3.11 11.42 12.09
N TRP A 168 2.89 12.13 13.20
CA TRP A 168 3.85 13.11 13.72
C TRP A 168 4.68 12.52 14.87
N GLN A 169 5.79 13.17 15.23
CA GLN A 169 6.71 12.79 16.32
C GLN A 169 6.69 13.76 17.49
N LEU A 170 7.31 13.42 18.63
CA LEU A 170 7.34 14.30 19.82
C LEU A 170 7.89 15.71 19.53
N HIS A 171 8.93 15.83 18.71
CA HIS A 171 9.51 17.13 18.36
C HIS A 171 8.58 18.05 17.56
N THR A 172 7.48 17.52 17.01
CA THR A 172 6.46 18.32 16.31
C THR A 172 5.49 19.01 17.27
N ILE A 173 5.50 18.66 18.57
CA ILE A 173 4.64 19.29 19.58
C ILE A 173 5.07 20.75 19.73
N PRO A 174 4.22 21.74 19.40
CA PRO A 174 4.63 23.13 19.30
C PRO A 174 4.88 23.79 20.66
N ASN A 175 4.21 23.32 21.73
CA ASN A 175 4.39 23.85 23.08
C ASN A 175 4.98 22.77 24.01
N THR A 176 6.26 22.92 24.33
CA THR A 176 7.00 21.98 25.19
C THR A 176 7.18 22.48 26.63
N VAL A 177 6.64 23.67 26.95
CA VAL A 177 6.72 24.33 28.27
C VAL A 177 5.33 24.72 28.79
N GLY A 178 5.22 25.11 30.06
CA GLY A 178 3.93 25.49 30.67
C GLY A 178 3.04 24.31 31.10
N TRP A 179 3.53 23.08 31.03
CA TRP A 179 2.83 21.87 31.48
C TRP A 179 2.98 21.65 32.99
N GLU A 180 1.87 21.43 33.71
CA GLU A 180 1.96 20.84 35.05
C GLU A 180 2.12 19.33 34.89
N ASN A 181 3.36 18.86 34.87
CA ASN A 181 3.69 17.49 34.54
C ASN A 181 4.66 16.91 35.57
N GLU A 182 4.36 15.73 36.10
CA GLU A 182 5.10 15.14 37.22
C GLU A 182 5.23 13.63 37.04
N ILE A 183 6.44 13.10 37.24
CA ILE A 183 6.66 11.66 37.44
C ILE A 183 6.25 11.35 38.88
N SER A 184 5.33 10.42 39.08
CA SER A 184 4.74 10.12 40.39
C SER A 184 4.63 8.61 40.64
N VAL A 185 4.59 8.23 41.92
CA VAL A 185 4.33 6.86 42.38
C VAL A 185 3.00 6.81 43.11
N LEU A 186 2.10 5.92 42.66
CA LEU A 186 0.89 5.55 43.38
C LEU A 186 1.18 4.38 44.32
N SER A 187 0.88 4.52 45.61
CA SER A 187 0.98 3.43 46.58
C SER A 187 -0.01 3.57 47.74
N PRO A 188 -0.70 2.49 48.16
CA PRO A 188 -0.84 1.22 47.42
C PRO A 188 -1.56 1.40 46.09
N VAL A 189 -1.46 0.45 45.16
CA VAL A 189 -2.08 0.51 43.81
C VAL A 189 -3.60 0.30 43.87
N GLN A 190 -4.31 1.32 44.36
CA GLN A 190 -5.76 1.36 44.48
C GLN A 190 -6.27 2.81 44.55
N SER A 191 -7.59 3.00 44.56
CA SER A 191 -8.23 4.33 44.48
C SER A 191 -7.88 5.24 45.65
N THR A 192 -7.70 4.66 46.83
CA THR A 192 -7.30 5.36 48.07
C THR A 192 -5.79 5.59 48.19
N GLY A 193 -4.99 5.02 47.28
CA GLY A 193 -3.53 5.16 47.30
C GLY A 193 -3.06 6.60 47.17
N ARG A 194 -1.94 6.91 47.84
CA ARG A 194 -1.30 8.23 47.80
C ARG A 194 -0.42 8.33 46.57
N LEU A 195 -0.42 9.50 45.94
CA LEU A 195 0.53 9.85 44.88
C LEU A 195 1.67 10.68 45.45
N THR A 196 2.90 10.21 45.26
CA THR A 196 4.13 10.89 45.67
C THR A 196 4.93 11.26 44.44
N THR A 197 5.28 12.54 44.30
CA THR A 197 6.07 13.04 43.16
C THR A 197 7.54 12.63 43.30
N ILE A 198 8.09 11.99 42.27
CA ILE A 198 9.54 11.72 42.13
C ILE A 198 10.22 12.96 41.53
N TYR A 199 9.67 13.45 40.42
CA TYR A 199 10.29 14.54 39.67
C TYR A 199 9.23 15.46 39.06
N LYS A 200 9.53 16.76 39.09
CA LYS A 200 8.75 17.83 38.49
C LYS A 200 9.70 18.78 37.76
N PRO A 201 9.57 18.95 36.44
CA PRO A 201 10.42 19.86 35.68
C PRO A 201 10.29 21.32 36.17
N PRO A 202 11.39 22.00 36.49
CA PRO A 202 11.35 23.36 37.04
C PRO A 202 10.73 24.38 36.07
N ALA A 203 10.90 24.19 34.76
CA ALA A 203 10.36 25.07 33.71
C ALA A 203 8.96 24.67 33.22
N ARG A 204 8.23 23.83 33.97
CA ARG A 204 6.95 23.25 33.51
C ARG A 204 7.10 22.54 32.15
N GLY A 205 8.22 21.83 31.97
CA GLY A 205 8.52 21.06 30.76
C GLY A 205 7.63 19.83 30.61
N LEU A 206 7.41 19.42 29.36
CA LEU A 206 6.73 18.16 29.04
C LEU A 206 7.70 16.98 29.20
N ILE A 207 7.21 15.87 29.78
CA ILE A 207 7.93 14.59 29.95
C ILE A 207 7.08 13.51 29.30
N ASN A 208 7.62 12.66 28.44
CA ASN A 208 6.94 11.50 27.87
C ASN A 208 7.92 10.31 27.78
N ASP A 209 7.42 9.15 27.38
CA ASP A 209 8.19 7.94 27.03
C ASP A 209 9.04 7.41 28.20
N MET A 210 8.41 7.17 29.35
CA MET A 210 9.09 6.53 30.49
C MET A 210 9.41 5.06 30.19
N ASP A 211 10.63 4.67 30.52
CA ASP A 211 11.08 3.28 30.56
C ASP A 211 11.76 2.99 31.90
N LEU A 212 11.32 1.93 32.57
CA LEU A 212 11.85 1.53 33.88
C LEU A 212 12.94 0.47 33.66
N HIS A 213 14.12 0.68 34.25
CA HIS A 213 15.20 -0.29 34.16
C HIS A 213 14.85 -1.63 34.82
N PHE A 214 15.46 -2.73 34.38
CA PHE A 214 15.11 -4.09 34.81
C PHE A 214 15.26 -4.33 36.33
N ASP A 215 16.17 -3.60 37.00
CA ASP A 215 16.35 -3.64 38.46
C ASP A 215 15.37 -2.76 39.24
N ALA A 216 14.54 -1.97 38.56
CA ALA A 216 13.60 -1.01 39.10
C ALA A 216 14.22 0.11 39.96
N GLU A 217 15.50 0.44 39.75
CA GLU A 217 16.21 1.47 40.53
C GLU A 217 16.24 2.83 39.82
N LYS A 218 16.07 2.86 38.50
CA LYS A 218 16.17 4.06 37.67
C LYS A 218 15.18 4.07 36.51
N ILE A 219 14.82 5.28 36.08
CA ILE A 219 13.82 5.56 35.05
C ILE A 219 14.47 6.41 33.97
N MET A 220 14.29 6.03 32.71
CA MET A 220 14.61 6.84 31.55
C MET A 220 13.34 7.52 31.00
N PHE A 221 13.46 8.73 30.45
CA PHE A 221 12.34 9.47 29.86
C PHE A 221 12.80 10.56 28.89
N SER A 222 11.89 11.03 28.04
CA SER A 222 12.11 12.14 27.10
C SER A 222 11.66 13.48 27.68
N MET A 223 12.49 14.51 27.58
CA MET A 223 12.16 15.88 28.02
C MET A 223 12.93 16.92 27.18
N PRO A 224 12.39 18.14 26.95
CA PRO A 224 13.15 19.22 26.34
C PRO A 224 14.33 19.68 27.22
N ASP A 225 15.49 19.89 26.61
CA ASP A 225 16.65 20.52 27.22
C ASP A 225 16.50 22.05 27.30
N LYS A 226 17.54 22.75 27.78
CA LYS A 226 17.57 24.22 27.88
C LYS A 226 17.43 24.94 26.53
N ARG A 227 17.72 24.25 25.41
CA ARG A 227 17.57 24.76 24.03
C ARG A 227 16.21 24.39 23.43
N LYS A 228 15.37 23.70 24.20
CA LYS A 228 14.06 23.17 23.78
C LYS A 228 14.16 22.02 22.78
N ASN A 229 15.34 21.42 22.62
CA ASN A 229 15.48 20.17 21.89
C ASN A 229 15.05 19.02 22.79
N TRP A 230 14.32 18.06 22.23
CA TRP A 230 13.97 16.86 22.98
C TRP A 230 15.23 16.05 23.22
N GLN A 231 15.45 15.61 24.45
CA GLN A 231 16.61 14.82 24.87
C GLN A 231 16.15 13.69 25.80
N VAL A 232 17.02 12.69 25.96
CA VAL A 232 16.82 11.52 26.82
C VAL A 232 17.46 11.79 28.19
N PHE A 233 16.70 11.62 29.26
CA PHE A 233 17.10 11.80 30.65
C PHE A 233 16.94 10.50 31.44
N GLU A 234 17.73 10.37 32.51
CA GLU A 234 17.60 9.30 33.50
C GLU A 234 17.61 9.88 34.90
N ILE A 235 16.83 9.27 35.80
CA ILE A 235 16.74 9.63 37.22
C ILE A 235 16.59 8.35 38.06
N ASN A 236 17.08 8.38 39.29
CA ASN A 236 16.81 7.32 40.26
C ASN A 236 15.35 7.34 40.69
N ILE A 237 14.83 6.17 41.10
CA ILE A 237 13.44 6.00 41.57
C ILE A 237 13.11 6.82 42.83
N ASP A 238 14.14 7.23 43.58
CA ASP A 238 14.04 8.10 44.75
C ASP A 238 14.05 9.60 44.41
N GLY A 239 14.21 9.97 43.13
CA GLY A 239 14.26 11.35 42.65
C GLY A 239 15.66 11.98 42.63
N THR A 240 16.70 11.22 42.94
CA THR A 240 18.10 11.69 42.91
C THR A 240 18.76 11.43 41.55
N ASN A 241 19.95 12.02 41.34
CA ASN A 241 20.82 11.77 40.18
C ASN A 241 20.18 11.99 38.80
N LEU A 242 19.29 12.99 38.67
CA LEU A 242 18.80 13.41 37.37
C LEU A 242 19.96 13.81 36.45
N ARG A 243 20.06 13.16 35.29
CA ARG A 243 21.05 13.48 34.26
C ARG A 243 20.47 13.37 32.86
N GLN A 244 20.98 14.19 31.94
CA GLN A 244 20.78 13.97 30.51
C GLN A 244 21.76 12.91 30.03
N ILE A 245 21.29 11.89 29.33
CA ILE A 245 22.13 10.83 28.76
C ILE A 245 22.48 11.12 27.31
N SER A 246 21.52 11.60 26.52
CA SER A 246 21.76 11.86 25.11
C SER A 246 22.74 13.03 24.90
N PRO A 247 23.58 13.00 23.85
CA PRO A 247 24.49 14.10 23.55
C PRO A 247 23.74 15.40 23.27
N ASP A 248 24.27 16.51 23.79
CA ASP A 248 23.80 17.87 23.53
C ASP A 248 24.67 18.62 22.52
N ASN A 249 25.62 17.98 21.86
CA ASN A 249 26.56 18.65 20.96
C ASN A 249 25.98 19.05 19.58
N GLN A 250 24.73 18.67 19.27
CA GLN A 250 24.05 19.05 18.02
C GLN A 250 22.87 20.01 18.32
N PRO A 251 22.88 21.25 17.79
CA PRO A 251 21.89 22.27 18.15
C PRO A 251 20.51 22.10 17.50
N ASP A 252 20.39 21.27 16.46
CA ASP A 252 19.23 21.07 15.60
C ASP A 252 18.76 19.60 15.56
N VAL A 253 19.20 18.80 16.53
CA VAL A 253 18.87 17.37 16.66
C VAL A 253 18.07 17.12 17.93
N HIS A 254 16.96 16.41 17.77
CA HIS A 254 16.13 15.90 18.84
C HIS A 254 16.45 14.42 19.06
N ASN A 255 16.55 13.98 20.32
CA ASN A 255 16.72 12.60 20.76
C ASN A 255 15.61 12.25 21.78
N PHE A 256 14.83 11.21 21.55
CA PHE A 256 13.64 10.88 22.36
C PHE A 256 13.22 9.42 22.17
N ASP A 257 12.13 8.99 22.81
CA ASP A 257 11.49 7.66 22.67
C ASP A 257 12.50 6.50 22.76
N SER A 258 13.01 6.30 23.98
CA SER A 258 14.15 5.43 24.27
C SER A 258 13.78 4.24 25.14
N CYS A 259 14.51 3.13 25.01
CA CYS A 259 14.38 1.97 25.90
C CYS A 259 15.73 1.38 26.32
N TYR A 260 15.77 0.80 27.52
CA TYR A 260 16.93 0.10 28.04
C TYR A 260 17.12 -1.25 27.34
N LEU A 261 18.35 -1.57 26.96
CA LEU A 261 18.70 -2.85 26.36
C LEU A 261 19.31 -3.82 27.38
N PRO A 262 19.19 -5.15 27.17
CA PRO A 262 19.79 -6.13 28.07
C PRO A 262 21.32 -6.07 28.17
N ASN A 263 22.03 -5.41 27.26
CA ASN A 263 23.48 -5.20 27.37
C ASN A 263 23.85 -3.85 28.01
N ASP A 264 22.89 -3.21 28.71
CA ASP A 264 23.02 -1.90 29.35
C ASP A 264 23.28 -0.73 28.38
N LYS A 265 23.18 -0.96 27.07
CA LYS A 265 23.08 0.11 26.05
C LYS A 265 21.66 0.67 26.00
N ILE A 266 21.48 1.75 25.25
CA ILE A 266 20.20 2.43 25.06
C ILE A 266 19.89 2.53 23.57
N ALA A 267 18.69 2.08 23.18
CA ALA A 267 18.11 2.38 21.88
C ALA A 267 17.21 3.61 22.01
N PHE A 268 17.22 4.51 21.02
CA PHE A 268 16.45 5.75 21.05
C PHE A 268 16.15 6.26 19.63
N VAL A 269 15.19 7.17 19.51
CA VAL A 269 14.84 7.85 18.25
C VAL A 269 15.56 9.20 18.14
N SER A 270 16.12 9.51 16.97
CA SER A 270 16.81 10.78 16.70
C SER A 270 16.43 11.39 15.34
N THR A 271 16.37 12.72 15.27
CA THR A 271 16.22 13.48 13.99
C THR A 271 17.55 13.75 13.28
N ALA A 272 18.65 13.16 13.76
CA ALA A 272 19.96 13.21 13.10
C ALA A 272 20.02 12.70 11.64
N PRO A 273 19.10 11.86 11.11
CA PRO A 273 19.11 11.50 9.70
C PRO A 273 18.91 12.71 8.76
N PHE A 274 18.37 13.81 9.28
CA PHE A 274 18.10 15.04 8.55
C PHE A 274 17.21 14.83 7.31
N GLN A 275 16.14 14.05 7.49
CA GLN A 275 15.20 13.63 6.46
C GLN A 275 13.82 14.23 6.71
N GLY A 276 13.10 14.57 5.64
CA GLY A 276 11.74 15.11 5.71
C GLY A 276 10.72 14.11 5.22
N VAL A 277 9.52 14.13 5.81
CA VAL A 277 8.41 13.25 5.42
C VAL A 277 7.91 13.63 4.02
N PRO A 278 7.86 12.71 3.03
CA PRO A 278 7.41 13.00 1.65
C PRO A 278 6.06 13.72 1.54
N CYS A 279 5.05 13.27 2.28
CA CYS A 279 3.71 13.88 2.25
C CYS A 279 3.61 15.21 3.02
N ASN A 280 4.58 15.54 3.90
CA ASN A 280 4.55 16.76 4.68
C ASN A 280 5.96 17.31 4.95
N ALA A 281 6.36 18.29 4.14
CA ALA A 281 7.67 18.94 4.21
C ALA A 281 8.04 19.52 5.60
N SER A 282 7.05 19.82 6.44
CA SER A 282 7.24 20.44 7.76
C SER A 282 7.61 19.46 8.86
N VAL A 283 7.51 18.15 8.62
CA VAL A 283 7.79 17.11 9.61
C VAL A 283 9.18 16.53 9.39
N ASN A 284 10.01 16.54 10.44
CA ASN A 284 11.35 15.98 10.41
C ASN A 284 11.33 14.53 10.83
N VAL A 285 12.09 13.68 10.16
CA VAL A 285 12.08 12.23 10.37
C VAL A 285 12.92 11.83 11.58
N GLY A 286 12.31 11.15 12.55
CA GLY A 286 13.00 10.44 13.63
C GLY A 286 13.28 8.97 13.28
N MET A 287 14.52 8.50 13.40
CA MET A 287 14.93 7.10 13.20
C MET A 287 15.64 6.53 14.42
N MET A 288 15.80 5.21 14.48
CA MET A 288 16.48 4.56 15.60
C MET A 288 18.01 4.65 15.57
N TYR A 289 18.57 4.90 16.75
CA TYR A 289 19.98 4.97 17.09
C TYR A 289 20.27 4.14 18.35
N LEU A 290 21.53 3.80 18.53
CA LEU A 290 22.09 3.09 19.68
C LEU A 290 23.14 3.98 20.35
N MET A 291 23.24 3.95 21.68
CA MET A 291 24.33 4.57 22.43
C MET A 291 24.67 3.76 23.69
N ASP A 292 25.86 3.99 24.24
CA ASP A 292 26.21 3.49 25.57
C ASP A 292 25.47 4.29 26.65
N ASN A 293 25.34 3.74 27.86
CA ASN A 293 24.60 4.38 28.98
C ASN A 293 25.19 5.71 29.51
N ASN A 294 26.34 6.11 28.99
CA ASN A 294 27.01 7.38 29.28
C ASN A 294 26.84 8.40 28.16
N GLY A 295 26.05 8.09 27.11
CA GLY A 295 25.82 8.97 25.97
C GLY A 295 26.89 8.92 24.88
N THR A 296 27.88 8.03 24.99
CA THR A 296 28.95 7.88 23.99
C THR A 296 28.63 6.80 22.95
N ASN A 297 29.47 6.69 21.92
CA ASN A 297 29.38 5.67 20.86
C ASN A 297 28.01 5.63 20.14
N VAL A 298 27.44 6.81 19.89
CA VAL A 298 26.17 6.94 19.18
C VAL A 298 26.28 6.41 17.75
N ARG A 299 25.37 5.52 17.35
CA ARG A 299 25.34 4.92 16.00
C ARG A 299 23.90 4.80 15.49
N GLN A 300 23.67 5.16 14.23
CA GLN A 300 22.41 4.93 13.54
C GLN A 300 22.22 3.43 13.25
N ILE A 301 21.01 2.92 13.50
CA ILE A 301 20.67 1.51 13.26
C ILE A 301 19.48 1.31 12.32
N CYS A 302 18.67 2.34 12.07
CA CYS A 302 17.60 2.32 11.05
C CYS A 302 17.82 3.38 9.98
N PHE A 303 17.43 3.10 8.73
CA PHE A 303 17.73 3.91 7.56
C PHE A 303 16.48 4.09 6.67
N GLU A 304 15.34 4.39 7.28
CA GLU A 304 14.05 4.34 6.59
C GLU A 304 13.74 5.62 5.79
N GLN A 305 12.64 5.63 5.03
CA GLN A 305 12.10 6.84 4.39
C GLN A 305 11.53 7.81 5.44
N ASP A 306 10.79 7.27 6.42
CA ASP A 306 10.06 8.02 7.43
C ASP A 306 10.39 7.53 8.85
N HIS A 307 9.42 7.62 9.76
CA HIS A 307 9.59 7.50 11.20
C HIS A 307 9.79 6.06 11.69
N ASN A 308 10.61 5.92 12.73
CA ASN A 308 10.49 4.84 13.71
C ASN A 308 9.83 5.33 14.99
N PHE A 309 9.07 4.48 15.68
CA PHE A 309 8.38 4.82 16.93
C PHE A 309 8.41 3.70 17.96
N CYS A 310 8.29 4.10 19.23
CA CYS A 310 7.99 3.29 20.41
C CYS A 310 8.84 2.01 20.51
N PRO A 311 10.18 2.09 20.52
CA PRO A 311 11.01 0.91 20.66
C PRO A 311 10.81 0.28 22.05
N THR A 312 10.69 -1.04 22.10
CA THR A 312 10.61 -1.82 23.34
C THR A 312 11.33 -3.16 23.21
N VAL A 313 11.81 -3.72 24.32
CA VAL A 313 12.53 -5.00 24.30
C VAL A 313 11.56 -6.17 24.42
N MET A 314 11.68 -7.13 23.52
CA MET A 314 10.95 -8.39 23.52
C MET A 314 11.50 -9.39 24.55
N ASN A 315 10.69 -10.41 24.88
CA ASN A 315 11.09 -11.47 25.82
C ASN A 315 12.37 -12.23 25.41
N ASP A 316 12.70 -12.24 24.12
CA ASP A 316 13.90 -12.88 23.57
C ASP A 316 15.10 -11.93 23.39
N GLY A 317 14.99 -10.68 23.83
CA GLY A 317 16.06 -9.68 23.77
C GLY A 317 16.10 -8.86 22.47
N ARG A 318 15.25 -9.16 21.48
CA ARG A 318 15.10 -8.31 20.28
C ARG A 318 14.39 -7.00 20.62
N ILE A 319 14.54 -6.00 19.76
CA ILE A 319 13.78 -4.76 19.83
C ILE A 319 12.54 -4.91 18.93
N LEU A 320 11.35 -4.59 19.46
CA LEU A 320 10.11 -4.36 18.74
C LEU A 320 9.92 -2.85 18.55
N TYR A 321 9.55 -2.41 17.35
CA TYR A 321 9.33 -0.99 17.04
C TYR A 321 8.33 -0.84 15.89
N LEU A 322 7.79 0.37 15.71
CA LEU A 322 6.95 0.70 14.57
C LEU A 322 7.80 1.36 13.48
N ARG A 323 7.64 0.96 12.22
CA ARG A 323 8.26 1.56 11.03
C ARG A 323 7.19 2.15 10.12
N TRP A 324 7.32 3.43 9.78
CA TRP A 324 6.55 4.05 8.71
C TRP A 324 7.34 4.03 7.40
N GLU A 325 6.71 3.54 6.34
CA GLU A 325 7.24 3.56 4.97
C GLU A 325 6.09 3.63 3.97
N TYR A 326 6.26 4.29 2.82
CA TYR A 326 5.24 4.26 1.77
C TYR A 326 5.76 4.51 0.35
N THR A 327 6.95 4.00 0.03
CA THR A 327 7.45 4.10 -1.34
C THR A 327 6.57 3.31 -2.32
N ASP A 328 6.02 4.01 -3.32
CA ASP A 328 5.06 3.51 -4.31
C ASP A 328 3.80 2.82 -3.73
N ILE A 329 3.47 3.03 -2.45
CA ILE A 329 2.26 2.49 -1.78
C ILE A 329 1.53 3.60 -1.01
N PRO A 330 0.31 3.38 -0.52
CA PRO A 330 -0.50 4.45 0.05
C PRO A 330 -0.02 4.85 1.46
N HIS A 331 0.16 6.15 1.69
CA HIS A 331 0.90 6.69 2.85
C HIS A 331 0.18 6.58 4.21
N VAL A 332 -1.15 6.45 4.18
CA VAL A 332 -2.01 6.49 5.38
C VAL A 332 -1.88 5.21 6.20
N TRP A 333 -1.61 4.05 5.60
CA TRP A 333 -1.73 2.73 6.25
C TRP A 333 -0.43 2.09 6.68
N ALA A 334 0.70 2.56 6.17
CA ALA A 334 1.91 1.76 6.15
C ALA A 334 2.82 1.99 7.38
N ARG A 335 2.24 1.82 8.58
CA ARG A 335 2.97 1.81 9.86
C ARG A 335 2.93 0.41 10.45
N PHE A 336 3.98 -0.34 10.16
CA PHE A 336 4.07 -1.76 10.45
C PHE A 336 4.92 -2.00 11.69
N LEU A 337 4.55 -3.00 12.50
CA LEU A 337 5.44 -3.47 13.55
C LEU A 337 6.62 -4.21 12.92
N PHE A 338 7.82 -3.94 13.41
CA PHE A 338 9.08 -4.53 12.99
C PHE A 338 9.86 -5.02 14.22
N THR A 339 10.78 -5.95 13.98
CA THR A 339 11.75 -6.39 14.98
C THR A 339 13.17 -6.35 14.45
N MET A 340 14.15 -6.20 15.34
CA MET A 340 15.58 -6.28 15.04
C MET A 340 16.37 -6.79 16.25
N ASN A 341 17.62 -7.21 16.05
CA ASN A 341 18.56 -7.37 17.15
C ASN A 341 19.00 -5.99 17.69
N PRO A 342 19.48 -5.89 18.94
CA PRO A 342 19.92 -4.63 19.53
C PRO A 342 21.00 -3.86 18.76
N ASP A 343 21.78 -4.55 17.92
CA ASP A 343 22.84 -3.96 17.09
C ASP A 343 22.36 -3.44 15.72
N GLY A 344 21.05 -3.56 15.42
CA GLY A 344 20.44 -3.17 14.15
C GLY A 344 20.36 -4.29 13.10
N THR A 345 20.92 -5.47 13.35
CA THR A 345 20.85 -6.61 12.42
C THR A 345 19.47 -7.27 12.44
N THR A 346 19.15 -8.06 11.41
CA THR A 346 17.94 -8.88 11.29
C THR A 346 16.63 -8.08 11.33
N GLN A 347 16.63 -6.88 10.75
CA GLN A 347 15.42 -6.07 10.61
C GLN A 347 14.38 -6.80 9.79
N LYS A 348 13.22 -7.08 10.39
CA LYS A 348 12.15 -7.86 9.78
C LYS A 348 10.79 -7.34 10.20
N GLU A 349 9.86 -7.39 9.26
CA GLU A 349 8.44 -7.19 9.55
C GLU A 349 7.95 -8.15 10.64
N TYR A 350 7.09 -7.63 11.51
CA TYR A 350 6.46 -8.32 12.62
C TYR A 350 4.95 -8.43 12.46
N TYR A 351 4.28 -7.34 12.07
CA TYR A 351 2.85 -7.35 11.80
C TYR A 351 2.42 -6.15 10.95
N GLY A 352 1.47 -6.36 10.03
CA GLY A 352 0.68 -5.31 9.37
C GLY A 352 1.01 -5.06 7.91
N SER A 353 2.12 -5.58 7.39
CA SER A 353 2.53 -5.32 6.00
C SER A 353 1.55 -5.95 5.00
N GLY A 354 1.33 -5.26 3.87
CA GLY A 354 0.50 -5.77 2.76
C GLY A 354 -1.02 -5.75 3.02
N GLY A 355 -1.50 -5.01 4.02
CA GLY A 355 -2.93 -4.86 4.31
C GLY A 355 -3.32 -3.44 4.70
N TYR A 356 -4.56 -3.05 4.38
CA TYR A 356 -5.14 -1.74 4.70
C TYR A 356 -5.64 -1.60 6.14
N TRP A 357 -5.28 -2.51 7.04
CA TRP A 357 -5.65 -2.44 8.45
C TRP A 357 -4.54 -3.04 9.34
N PRO A 358 -4.27 -2.44 10.51
CA PRO A 358 -4.69 -1.10 10.91
C PRO A 358 -3.81 -0.03 10.23
N ASN A 359 -4.12 1.25 10.45
CA ASN A 359 -3.27 2.33 9.96
C ASN A 359 -1.97 2.47 10.77
N ALA A 360 -2.02 2.10 12.07
CA ALA A 360 -0.89 2.12 12.99
C ALA A 360 -1.16 1.28 14.26
N ILE A 361 -0.08 0.81 14.91
CA ILE A 361 -0.11 0.11 16.20
C ILE A 361 0.91 0.77 17.15
N PHE A 362 0.47 1.66 18.03
CA PHE A 362 1.34 2.37 18.98
C PHE A 362 1.48 1.66 20.32
N TYR A 363 2.55 1.97 21.05
CA TYR A 363 2.82 1.49 22.41
C TYR A 363 2.75 -0.04 22.54
N ALA A 364 3.14 -0.75 21.49
CA ALA A 364 3.12 -2.21 21.49
C ALA A 364 4.09 -2.75 22.56
N ARG A 365 3.65 -3.71 23.36
CA ARG A 365 4.48 -4.39 24.37
C ARG A 365 4.36 -5.91 24.27
N PRO A 366 5.45 -6.67 24.51
CA PRO A 366 5.39 -8.13 24.54
C PRO A 366 4.52 -8.61 25.70
N ILE A 367 3.71 -9.63 25.46
CA ILE A 367 3.02 -10.35 26.53
C ILE A 367 4.05 -11.15 27.35
N PRO A 368 4.09 -11.03 28.69
CA PRO A 368 5.05 -11.74 29.51
C PRO A 368 4.99 -13.25 29.29
N ASN A 369 6.17 -13.89 29.22
CA ASN A 369 6.33 -15.35 29.03
C ASN A 369 5.73 -15.92 27.73
N HIS A 370 5.39 -15.09 26.74
CA HIS A 370 4.95 -15.54 25.41
C HIS A 370 6.02 -15.24 24.35
N PRO A 371 6.29 -16.13 23.38
CA PRO A 371 7.33 -15.89 22.38
C PRO A 371 6.98 -14.77 21.38
N THR A 372 5.70 -14.60 21.03
CA THR A 372 5.28 -13.76 19.89
C THR A 372 4.06 -12.87 20.13
N LYS A 373 3.40 -12.93 21.28
CA LYS A 373 2.18 -12.13 21.47
C LYS A 373 2.57 -10.73 21.90
N VAL A 374 1.87 -9.74 21.35
CA VAL A 374 2.00 -8.35 21.75
C VAL A 374 0.63 -7.76 22.02
N VAL A 375 0.57 -6.77 22.93
CA VAL A 375 -0.58 -5.89 23.10
C VAL A 375 -0.21 -4.51 22.58
N GLY A 376 -1.13 -3.80 21.90
CA GLY A 376 -0.87 -2.47 21.37
C GLY A 376 -2.13 -1.65 21.14
N ILE A 377 -1.94 -0.37 20.80
CA ILE A 377 -3.01 0.59 20.53
C ILE A 377 -3.19 0.76 19.03
N VAL A 378 -4.31 0.27 18.49
CA VAL A 378 -4.72 0.49 17.09
C VAL A 378 -5.36 1.86 16.97
N THR A 379 -4.92 2.65 15.99
CA THR A 379 -5.43 4.01 15.72
C THR A 379 -5.35 4.37 14.23
N GLY A 380 -5.96 5.48 13.85
CA GLY A 380 -5.95 6.05 12.49
C GLY A 380 -4.71 6.90 12.18
N HIS A 381 -4.64 7.45 10.98
CA HIS A 381 -3.51 8.26 10.50
C HIS A 381 -3.63 9.75 10.85
N HIS A 382 -4.74 10.39 10.48
CA HIS A 382 -5.01 11.81 10.82
C HIS A 382 -5.69 12.00 12.19
N VAL A 383 -5.44 11.09 13.12
CA VAL A 383 -5.90 11.16 14.52
C VAL A 383 -4.74 11.05 15.48
N GLY A 384 -4.90 11.52 16.73
CA GLY A 384 -3.86 11.38 17.76
C GLY A 384 -3.48 9.92 18.01
N ARG A 385 -2.34 9.66 18.67
CA ARG A 385 -1.85 8.29 18.99
C ARG A 385 -2.67 7.58 20.08
N VAL A 386 -3.98 7.77 20.08
CA VAL A 386 -4.94 7.23 21.04
C VAL A 386 -5.91 6.35 20.27
N GLY A 387 -6.36 5.24 20.85
CA GLY A 387 -7.27 4.36 20.12
C GLY A 387 -7.74 3.16 20.92
N GLU A 388 -7.84 2.03 20.24
CA GLU A 388 -8.41 0.78 20.74
C GLU A 388 -7.30 -0.21 21.15
N LEU A 389 -7.57 -1.03 22.17
CA LEU A 389 -6.61 -1.99 22.70
C LEU A 389 -6.73 -3.35 21.98
N PHE A 390 -5.62 -3.84 21.44
CA PHE A 390 -5.58 -5.09 20.69
C PHE A 390 -4.46 -6.02 21.15
N ILE A 391 -4.75 -7.32 21.14
CA ILE A 391 -3.77 -8.40 21.28
C ILE A 391 -3.54 -9.02 19.90
N LEU A 392 -2.27 -9.14 19.52
CA LEU A 392 -1.83 -9.65 18.22
C LEU A 392 -0.88 -10.84 18.40
N ASP A 393 -0.99 -11.85 17.54
CA ASP A 393 -0.09 -13.01 17.50
C ASP A 393 0.29 -13.34 16.04
N PRO A 394 1.48 -12.91 15.57
CA PRO A 394 1.95 -13.12 14.19
C PRO A 394 1.97 -14.57 13.67
N PRO A 395 2.14 -15.61 14.51
CA PRO A 395 1.87 -17.01 14.15
C PRO A 395 0.49 -17.29 13.55
N LEU A 396 -0.56 -16.61 13.99
CA LEU A 396 -1.92 -16.77 13.47
C LEU A 396 -2.11 -16.10 12.11
N GLY A 397 -1.46 -14.95 11.93
CA GLY A 397 -1.47 -14.18 10.70
C GLY A 397 -0.77 -12.84 10.88
N ARG A 398 -0.36 -12.21 9.78
CA ARG A 398 0.37 -10.93 9.79
C ARG A 398 -0.31 -9.83 8.98
N ASN A 399 -1.29 -10.21 8.17
CA ASN A 399 -1.96 -9.32 7.24
C ASN A 399 -3.33 -8.95 7.82
N ALA A 400 -3.68 -7.68 7.76
CA ALA A 400 -4.99 -7.19 8.21
C ALA A 400 -5.35 -7.72 9.61
N THR A 401 -6.49 -8.40 9.75
CA THR A 401 -6.99 -8.91 11.04
C THR A 401 -6.62 -10.37 11.31
N ASP A 402 -5.84 -11.04 10.44
CA ASP A 402 -5.60 -12.48 10.51
C ASP A 402 -4.89 -12.93 11.80
N GLY A 403 -4.05 -12.07 12.40
CA GLY A 403 -3.38 -12.36 13.67
C GLY A 403 -3.96 -11.62 14.87
N VAL A 404 -5.16 -11.06 14.75
CA VAL A 404 -5.86 -10.47 15.89
C VAL A 404 -6.37 -11.59 16.80
N VAL A 405 -5.89 -11.59 18.05
CA VAL A 405 -6.37 -12.50 19.10
C VAL A 405 -7.62 -11.94 19.77
N GLN A 406 -7.59 -10.65 20.15
CA GLN A 406 -8.69 -10.00 20.86
C GLN A 406 -8.63 -8.48 20.67
N ARG A 407 -9.79 -7.86 20.42
CA ARG A 407 -10.04 -6.42 20.60
C ARG A 407 -10.68 -6.21 21.96
N ILE A 408 -10.17 -5.29 22.78
CA ILE A 408 -10.71 -5.00 24.10
C ILE A 408 -11.38 -3.61 24.08
N PRO A 409 -12.66 -3.47 24.46
CA PRO A 409 -13.62 -4.54 24.72
C PRO A 409 -14.15 -5.15 23.39
N SER A 410 -14.53 -6.43 23.41
CA SER A 410 -15.31 -7.18 22.39
C SER A 410 -15.05 -8.69 22.54
N HIS A 411 -15.13 -9.24 23.76
CA HIS A 411 -14.77 -10.62 24.05
C HIS A 411 -15.38 -11.62 23.05
N GLY A 412 -14.52 -12.42 22.39
CA GLY A 412 -14.95 -13.47 21.45
C GLY A 412 -15.52 -12.99 20.11
N ARG A 413 -15.51 -11.68 19.82
CA ARG A 413 -15.98 -11.14 18.53
C ARG A 413 -14.84 -11.03 17.52
N LYS A 414 -15.12 -11.41 16.27
CA LYS A 414 -14.18 -11.21 15.14
C LYS A 414 -14.09 -9.73 14.76
N VAL A 415 -12.90 -9.29 14.36
CA VAL A 415 -12.63 -7.92 13.93
C VAL A 415 -12.69 -7.83 12.41
N LYS A 416 -13.40 -6.82 11.90
CA LYS A 416 -13.46 -6.50 10.47
C LYS A 416 -12.33 -5.53 10.10
N PRO A 417 -11.60 -5.75 9.00
CA PRO A 417 -10.53 -4.86 8.56
C PRO A 417 -11.10 -3.63 7.84
N LEU A 418 -11.46 -2.59 8.59
CA LEU A 418 -12.00 -1.35 8.02
C LEU A 418 -10.90 -0.54 7.32
N ILE A 419 -11.16 -0.08 6.09
CA ILE A 419 -10.26 0.79 5.32
C ILE A 419 -10.68 2.24 5.54
N GLN A 420 -10.09 2.89 6.56
CA GLN A 420 -10.46 4.24 6.96
C GLN A 420 -9.26 4.99 7.52
N ASP A 421 -9.01 6.21 7.05
CA ASP A 421 -7.97 7.10 7.55
C ASP A 421 -8.11 7.38 9.05
N LYS A 422 -9.29 7.86 9.47
CA LYS A 422 -9.60 8.23 10.86
C LYS A 422 -10.11 7.06 11.67
N LEU A 423 -9.46 5.90 11.51
CA LEU A 423 -9.78 4.69 12.26
C LEU A 423 -9.81 4.99 13.77
N THR A 424 -10.80 4.45 14.45
CA THR A 424 -11.05 4.62 15.90
C THR A 424 -11.46 6.02 16.36
N LEU A 425 -11.56 7.07 15.52
CA LEU A 425 -11.90 8.43 15.98
C LEU A 425 -13.18 8.46 16.85
N ASP A 426 -14.23 7.77 16.40
CA ASP A 426 -15.55 7.77 17.01
C ASP A 426 -15.83 6.61 17.98
N THR A 427 -14.84 5.75 18.25
CA THR A 427 -15.04 4.56 19.08
C THR A 427 -14.69 4.80 20.54
N TRP A 428 -15.31 4.07 21.46
CA TRP A 428 -15.01 4.13 22.89
C TRP A 428 -15.04 2.72 23.47
N PRO A 429 -14.29 2.44 24.55
CA PRO A 429 -13.37 3.33 25.29
C PRO A 429 -12.09 3.70 24.52
N LYS A 430 -11.36 4.72 25.00
CA LYS A 430 -10.04 5.12 24.49
C LYS A 430 -8.94 4.64 25.42
N PHE A 431 -7.90 4.04 24.85
CA PHE A 431 -6.75 3.49 25.56
C PHE A 431 -5.42 4.12 25.15
N LEU A 432 -4.51 4.12 26.11
CA LEU A 432 -3.11 4.53 26.00
C LEU A 432 -2.23 3.65 26.89
N HIS A 433 -0.97 3.52 26.51
CA HIS A 433 0.12 2.96 27.34
C HIS A 433 -0.22 1.63 28.03
N PRO A 434 -0.53 0.56 27.26
CA PRO A 434 -0.82 -0.72 27.86
C PRO A 434 0.41 -1.32 28.53
N TRP A 435 0.22 -1.88 29.72
CA TRP A 435 1.20 -2.68 30.44
C TRP A 435 0.63 -4.08 30.72
N PRO A 436 1.12 -5.12 30.03
CA PRO A 436 0.60 -6.48 30.21
C PRO A 436 1.08 -7.11 31.52
N LEU A 437 0.14 -7.60 32.33
CA LEU A 437 0.43 -8.45 33.50
C LEU A 437 0.42 -9.94 33.12
N SER A 438 -0.35 -10.29 32.10
CA SER A 438 -0.43 -11.61 31.48
C SER A 438 -1.02 -11.46 30.07
N GLU A 439 -1.35 -12.56 29.38
CA GLU A 439 -2.10 -12.50 28.12
C GLU A 439 -3.56 -12.06 28.28
N LYS A 440 -4.07 -11.98 29.52
CA LYS A 440 -5.48 -11.68 29.82
C LYS A 440 -5.72 -10.38 30.57
N TYR A 441 -4.74 -9.89 31.33
CA TYR A 441 -4.90 -8.77 32.26
C TYR A 441 -3.87 -7.67 32.00
N PHE A 442 -4.31 -6.42 31.95
CA PHE A 442 -3.51 -5.27 31.54
C PHE A 442 -3.78 -4.05 32.44
N LEU A 443 -2.73 -3.28 32.74
CA LEU A 443 -2.89 -1.91 33.21
C LEU A 443 -2.87 -0.97 32.01
N VAL A 444 -3.74 0.03 32.02
CA VAL A 444 -3.85 1.00 30.92
C VAL A 444 -4.14 2.39 31.45
N SER A 445 -3.70 3.41 30.71
CA SER A 445 -4.36 4.71 30.75
C SER A 445 -5.63 4.63 29.92
N CYS A 446 -6.77 4.92 30.51
CA CYS A 446 -8.06 4.78 29.84
C CYS A 446 -8.97 5.98 30.11
N LYS A 447 -9.74 6.32 29.09
CA LYS A 447 -10.91 7.19 29.17
C LYS A 447 -12.11 6.38 28.67
N PRO A 448 -12.94 5.82 29.58
CA PRO A 448 -13.97 4.87 29.19
C PRO A 448 -15.05 5.46 28.29
N ARG A 449 -15.43 6.72 28.54
CA ARG A 449 -16.46 7.45 27.79
C ARG A 449 -15.99 8.88 27.47
N PRO A 450 -16.63 9.58 26.51
CA PRO A 450 -16.24 10.94 26.10
C PRO A 450 -16.01 11.94 27.23
N ASN A 451 -16.82 11.87 28.30
CA ASN A 451 -16.79 12.85 29.40
C ASN A 451 -16.07 12.37 30.66
N ASP A 452 -15.51 11.15 30.66
CA ASP A 452 -14.76 10.62 31.82
C ASP A 452 -13.36 11.24 31.89
N LEU A 453 -12.68 11.09 33.02
CA LEU A 453 -11.28 11.51 33.16
C LEU A 453 -10.32 10.45 32.57
N TRP A 454 -9.11 10.89 32.23
CA TRP A 454 -8.00 9.98 31.94
C TRP A 454 -7.44 9.41 33.24
N GLY A 455 -7.77 8.15 33.52
CA GLY A 455 -7.35 7.43 34.72
C GLY A 455 -6.50 6.21 34.41
N ILE A 456 -6.03 5.55 35.47
CA ILE A 456 -5.40 4.23 35.40
C ILE A 456 -6.46 3.17 35.68
N TYR A 457 -6.53 2.17 34.79
CA TYR A 457 -7.51 1.08 34.87
C TYR A 457 -6.82 -0.28 34.77
N LEU A 458 -7.40 -1.27 35.45
CA LEU A 458 -7.18 -2.68 35.18
C LEU A 458 -8.23 -3.12 34.16
N VAL A 459 -7.79 -3.65 33.03
CA VAL A 459 -8.67 -4.21 31.99
C VAL A 459 -8.30 -5.64 31.67
N ASP A 460 -9.25 -6.39 31.10
CA ASP A 460 -9.00 -7.76 30.70
C ASP A 460 -9.66 -8.17 29.39
N THR A 461 -9.28 -9.35 28.89
CA THR A 461 -9.84 -9.94 27.66
C THR A 461 -11.32 -10.31 27.77
N PHE A 462 -11.92 -10.24 28.96
CA PHE A 462 -13.33 -10.57 29.22
C PHE A 462 -14.24 -9.34 29.19
N ASP A 463 -13.69 -8.16 28.92
CA ASP A 463 -14.36 -6.84 28.87
C ASP A 463 -14.59 -6.20 30.26
N ASN A 464 -13.84 -6.58 31.30
CA ASN A 464 -13.84 -5.78 32.53
C ASN A 464 -13.01 -4.50 32.35
N ILE A 465 -13.53 -3.38 32.85
CA ILE A 465 -12.83 -2.09 32.93
C ILE A 465 -12.95 -1.56 34.36
N LEU A 466 -11.88 -1.73 35.15
CA LEU A 466 -11.87 -1.40 36.57
C LEU A 466 -10.99 -0.19 36.85
N LEU A 467 -11.57 0.90 37.32
CA LEU A 467 -10.84 2.10 37.74
C LEU A 467 -9.93 1.80 38.95
N LEU A 468 -8.63 2.05 38.78
CA LEU A 468 -7.65 2.02 39.87
C LEU A 468 -7.47 3.40 40.47
N LYS A 469 -7.25 4.43 39.66
CA LYS A 469 -7.04 5.80 40.14
C LYS A 469 -7.40 6.81 39.05
N GLU A 470 -8.06 7.89 39.45
CA GLU A 470 -8.22 9.12 38.68
C GLU A 470 -8.09 10.32 39.63
N ILE A 471 -7.85 11.51 39.07
CA ILE A 471 -7.79 12.76 39.84
C ILE A 471 -8.46 13.85 39.03
N GLU A 472 -9.35 14.58 39.70
CA GLU A 472 -10.01 15.76 39.16
C GLU A 472 -9.04 16.73 38.47
N GLY A 473 -9.33 17.14 37.25
CA GLY A 473 -8.51 18.09 36.50
C GLY A 473 -7.15 17.56 36.04
N LYS A 474 -6.85 16.26 36.21
CA LYS A 474 -5.58 15.64 35.80
C LYS A 474 -5.81 14.43 34.89
N ALA A 475 -4.82 14.14 34.06
CA ALA A 475 -4.66 12.90 33.32
C ALA A 475 -3.56 12.05 33.95
N LEU A 476 -3.82 10.77 34.16
CA LEU A 476 -2.82 9.79 34.62
C LEU A 476 -2.37 8.92 33.44
N LEU A 477 -1.08 8.99 33.11
CA LEU A 477 -0.49 8.43 31.90
C LEU A 477 0.65 7.45 32.23
N GLU A 478 0.95 6.54 31.32
CA GLU A 478 2.11 5.64 31.35
C GLU A 478 2.26 4.81 32.65
N PRO A 479 1.28 3.94 32.99
CA PRO A 479 1.37 3.10 34.19
C PRO A 479 2.44 2.01 34.05
N ILE A 480 3.43 2.01 34.95
CA ILE A 480 4.51 1.02 34.98
C ILE A 480 4.65 0.45 36.42
N PRO A 481 4.41 -0.84 36.66
CA PRO A 481 4.63 -1.48 37.96
C PRO A 481 6.08 -1.41 38.41
N ILE A 482 6.34 -0.86 39.61
CA ILE A 482 7.70 -0.77 40.16
C ILE A 482 8.05 -2.10 40.85
N HIS A 483 8.74 -2.96 40.12
CA HIS A 483 9.27 -4.22 40.62
C HIS A 483 10.43 -4.70 39.73
N LYS A 484 11.33 -5.50 40.29
CA LYS A 484 12.40 -6.13 39.50
C LYS A 484 11.80 -7.05 38.46
N THR A 485 12.22 -6.89 37.21
CA THR A 485 11.83 -7.75 36.10
C THR A 485 12.99 -8.63 35.66
N LYS A 486 12.68 -9.75 35.01
CA LYS A 486 13.72 -10.60 34.44
C LYS A 486 14.36 -9.87 33.26
N LYS A 487 15.64 -9.56 33.38
CA LYS A 487 16.46 -9.04 32.27
C LYS A 487 16.43 -10.07 31.11
N PRO A 488 15.95 -9.70 29.90
CA PRO A 488 15.94 -10.60 28.75
C PRO A 488 17.34 -11.08 28.37
N GLN A 489 17.42 -12.10 27.53
CA GLN A 489 18.72 -12.60 27.06
C GLN A 489 19.48 -11.50 26.30
N VAL A 490 20.77 -11.37 26.57
CA VAL A 490 21.66 -10.52 25.77
C VAL A 490 21.93 -11.19 24.44
N ILE A 491 21.56 -10.53 23.34
CA ILE A 491 21.95 -10.90 21.98
C ILE A 491 23.30 -10.23 21.69
N PRO A 492 24.38 -10.98 21.42
CA PRO A 492 25.68 -10.39 21.10
C PRO A 492 25.64 -9.59 19.80
N ASP A 493 26.38 -8.49 19.75
CA ASP A 493 26.58 -7.70 18.53
C ASP A 493 27.25 -8.59 17.46
N LYS A 494 26.69 -8.63 16.26
CA LYS A 494 27.17 -9.37 15.08
C LYS A 494 27.78 -8.46 14.01
N VAL A 495 27.68 -7.15 14.22
CA VAL A 495 28.17 -6.14 13.29
C VAL A 495 29.70 -6.08 13.31
N ASP A 496 30.31 -6.05 12.13
CA ASP A 496 31.72 -5.72 11.93
C ASP A 496 31.84 -4.30 11.39
N LEU A 497 32.04 -3.33 12.29
CA LEU A 497 32.10 -1.91 11.95
C LEU A 497 33.33 -1.52 11.11
N SER A 498 34.31 -2.41 10.93
CA SER A 498 35.41 -2.18 10.00
C SER A 498 35.00 -2.32 8.53
N ARG A 499 33.88 -3.02 8.29
CA ARG A 499 33.31 -3.25 6.96
C ARG A 499 32.34 -2.16 6.54
N LYS A 500 32.12 -2.05 5.24
CA LYS A 500 31.16 -1.12 4.61
C LYS A 500 30.10 -1.84 3.79
N ASP A 501 30.07 -3.15 3.90
CA ASP A 501 29.32 -4.06 3.06
C ASP A 501 28.67 -5.16 3.90
N ALA A 502 27.73 -5.86 3.28
CA ALA A 502 27.03 -7.00 3.83
C ALA A 502 26.81 -8.04 2.73
N ILE A 503 26.41 -9.26 3.10
CA ILE A 503 26.02 -10.31 2.17
C ILE A 503 24.52 -10.51 2.24
N VAL A 504 23.89 -10.71 1.08
CA VAL A 504 22.50 -11.14 0.95
C VAL A 504 22.51 -12.57 0.41
N TYR A 505 21.78 -13.46 1.07
CA TYR A 505 21.55 -14.84 0.65
C TYR A 505 20.05 -15.11 0.47
N LEU A 506 19.66 -15.30 -0.79
CA LEU A 506 18.33 -15.67 -1.21
C LEU A 506 18.32 -17.15 -1.58
N GLU A 507 17.53 -17.95 -0.88
CA GLU A 507 17.55 -19.40 -1.05
C GLU A 507 16.88 -19.84 -2.35
N ASN A 508 15.65 -19.39 -2.63
CA ASN A 508 14.99 -19.62 -3.91
C ASN A 508 13.94 -18.54 -4.17
N ILE A 509 14.18 -17.68 -5.17
CA ILE A 509 13.29 -16.56 -5.52
C ILE A 509 11.83 -16.98 -5.78
N TYR A 510 11.57 -18.21 -6.24
CA TYR A 510 10.24 -18.74 -6.54
C TYR A 510 9.49 -19.28 -5.31
N LYS A 511 10.10 -19.25 -4.12
CA LYS A 511 9.42 -19.61 -2.86
C LYS A 511 8.65 -18.43 -2.30
N GLY A 512 7.33 -18.54 -2.28
CA GLY A 512 6.45 -17.49 -1.74
C GLY A 512 5.47 -16.97 -2.78
N PRO A 513 4.52 -16.11 -2.36
CA PRO A 513 3.49 -15.59 -3.24
C PRO A 513 4.00 -14.58 -4.26
N GLY A 514 5.17 -13.96 -4.04
CA GLY A 514 5.68 -12.85 -4.87
C GLY A 514 5.99 -13.22 -6.32
N LEU A 515 6.25 -14.50 -6.63
CA LEU A 515 6.44 -15.00 -7.99
C LEU A 515 5.54 -16.22 -8.29
N LYS A 516 4.43 -16.39 -7.55
CA LYS A 516 3.51 -17.51 -7.77
C LYS A 516 3.00 -17.50 -9.21
N GLY A 517 3.12 -18.63 -9.90
CA GLY A 517 2.70 -18.81 -11.31
C GLY A 517 3.82 -18.55 -12.33
N VAL A 518 4.86 -17.79 -11.98
CA VAL A 518 6.01 -17.53 -12.87
C VAL A 518 6.82 -18.83 -13.07
N PRO A 519 7.09 -19.26 -14.31
CA PRO A 519 7.86 -20.47 -14.58
C PRO A 519 9.27 -20.40 -13.98
N HIS A 520 9.71 -21.52 -13.42
CA HIS A 520 11.06 -21.62 -12.84
C HIS A 520 12.12 -21.36 -13.92
N GLY A 521 13.15 -20.59 -13.57
CA GLY A 521 14.19 -20.16 -14.50
C GLY A 521 13.85 -18.96 -15.38
N THR A 522 12.66 -18.36 -15.27
CA THR A 522 12.33 -17.08 -15.95
C THR A 522 13.23 -15.94 -15.47
N VAL A 523 13.40 -15.81 -14.15
CA VAL A 523 14.33 -14.86 -13.50
C VAL A 523 15.77 -15.22 -13.86
N LYS A 524 16.53 -14.24 -14.39
CA LYS A 524 17.95 -14.36 -14.75
C LYS A 524 18.87 -13.52 -13.87
N LYS A 525 18.41 -12.33 -13.50
CA LYS A 525 19.16 -11.39 -12.67
C LYS A 525 18.23 -10.73 -11.66
N LEU A 526 18.81 -10.12 -10.63
CA LEU A 526 18.11 -9.18 -9.75
C LEU A 526 18.66 -7.78 -10.03
N ARG A 527 17.78 -6.79 -10.27
CA ARG A 527 18.15 -5.37 -10.21
C ARG A 527 18.13 -4.92 -8.75
N LEU A 528 19.20 -4.26 -8.34
CA LEU A 528 19.31 -3.63 -7.01
C LEU A 528 19.27 -2.12 -7.18
N PHE A 529 18.44 -1.44 -6.41
CA PHE A 529 18.39 0.02 -6.38
C PHE A 529 18.15 0.54 -4.96
N THR A 530 18.57 1.77 -4.73
CA THR A 530 18.38 2.50 -3.47
C THR A 530 17.64 3.81 -3.71
N TYR A 531 17.25 4.49 -2.63
CA TYR A 531 16.43 5.69 -2.65
C TYR A 531 17.24 6.92 -2.25
N HIS A 532 16.86 8.07 -2.79
CA HIS A 532 17.33 9.36 -2.34
C HIS A 532 16.22 10.06 -1.55
N PHE A 533 16.15 9.80 -0.24
CA PHE A 533 15.08 10.37 0.60
C PHE A 533 15.19 11.90 0.76
N ALA A 534 14.04 12.56 0.86
CA ALA A 534 13.92 14.01 0.90
C ALA A 534 14.58 14.62 2.14
N TYR A 535 15.08 15.85 2.01
CA TYR A 535 15.61 16.65 3.12
C TYR A 535 14.50 17.38 3.86
N HIS A 536 14.81 17.88 5.06
CA HIS A 536 13.92 18.78 5.80
C HIS A 536 13.40 19.91 4.89
N LYS A 537 12.08 20.14 4.89
CA LYS A 537 11.43 21.24 4.15
C LYS A 537 11.51 21.17 2.62
N ILE A 538 11.97 20.06 2.04
CA ILE A 538 12.09 19.87 0.58
C ILE A 538 10.99 18.98 0.01
N ALA A 539 10.63 17.93 0.74
CA ALA A 539 9.53 17.03 0.41
C ALA A 539 8.23 17.79 0.08
N GLY A 540 7.27 17.12 -0.55
CA GLY A 540 5.94 17.68 -0.71
C GLY A 540 5.04 16.85 -1.60
N ILE A 541 3.79 17.24 -1.59
CA ILE A 541 2.68 16.46 -2.11
C ILE A 541 2.57 16.62 -3.64
N ASN A 542 2.52 15.48 -4.33
CA ASN A 542 2.36 15.27 -5.79
C ASN A 542 3.37 16.00 -6.69
N HIS A 543 3.55 15.47 -7.90
CA HIS A 543 4.27 16.13 -9.00
C HIS A 543 5.69 16.59 -8.62
N ARG A 544 6.46 15.78 -7.87
CA ARG A 544 7.83 16.14 -7.46
C ARG A 544 8.88 15.46 -8.35
N VAL A 545 9.01 14.15 -8.22
CA VAL A 545 10.03 13.36 -8.91
C VAL A 545 9.59 13.00 -10.32
N GLY A 546 8.31 12.69 -10.50
CA GLY A 546 7.63 12.55 -11.78
C GLY A 546 6.23 13.14 -11.71
N THR A 547 5.48 13.09 -12.81
CA THR A 547 4.14 13.70 -12.90
C THR A 547 3.14 13.03 -11.97
N ASP A 548 3.24 11.74 -11.70
CA ASP A 548 2.25 11.00 -10.92
C ASP A 548 2.89 9.88 -10.10
N GLY A 549 4.20 9.99 -9.88
CA GLY A 549 5.05 9.02 -9.17
C GLY A 549 6.48 9.07 -9.72
N PRO A 550 7.47 8.49 -9.02
CA PRO A 550 7.43 7.97 -7.66
C PRO A 550 7.50 9.09 -6.59
N TRP A 551 7.49 8.72 -5.30
CA TRP A 551 7.71 9.65 -4.18
C TRP A 551 9.16 10.14 -4.07
N GLU A 552 10.13 9.28 -4.41
CA GLU A 552 11.58 9.55 -4.28
C GLU A 552 12.34 9.38 -5.60
N PRO A 553 13.42 10.14 -5.82
CA PRO A 553 14.42 9.76 -6.81
C PRO A 553 15.04 8.39 -6.45
N LYS A 554 15.24 7.56 -7.46
CA LYS A 554 15.78 6.19 -7.34
C LYS A 554 17.17 6.11 -7.96
N ARG A 555 18.08 5.35 -7.34
CA ARG A 555 19.48 5.17 -7.77
C ARG A 555 19.75 3.70 -8.03
N VAL A 556 20.03 3.34 -9.29
CA VAL A 556 20.31 1.94 -9.66
C VAL A 556 21.73 1.60 -9.24
N LEU A 557 21.88 0.59 -8.36
CA LEU A 557 23.18 0.09 -7.92
C LEU A 557 23.79 -0.83 -8.97
N GLY A 558 22.95 -1.63 -9.63
CA GLY A 558 23.39 -2.58 -10.65
C GLY A 558 22.54 -3.84 -10.68
N THR A 559 23.13 -4.93 -11.19
CA THR A 559 22.49 -6.25 -11.23
C THR A 559 23.38 -7.33 -10.65
N VAL A 560 22.75 -8.39 -10.16
CA VAL A 560 23.42 -9.61 -9.67
C VAL A 560 22.76 -10.85 -10.30
N PRO A 561 23.49 -11.94 -10.54
CA PRO A 561 22.94 -13.13 -11.18
C PRO A 561 22.01 -13.92 -10.24
N VAL A 562 21.07 -14.66 -10.84
CA VAL A 562 20.28 -15.70 -10.16
C VAL A 562 20.67 -17.05 -10.73
N GLU A 563 20.96 -18.00 -9.85
CA GLU A 563 21.35 -19.36 -10.22
C GLU A 563 20.18 -20.15 -10.81
N LYS A 564 20.48 -21.26 -11.49
CA LYS A 564 19.48 -22.10 -12.17
C LYS A 564 18.42 -22.68 -11.22
N ASP A 565 18.77 -22.90 -9.95
CA ASP A 565 17.87 -23.37 -8.89
C ASP A 565 17.04 -22.24 -8.25
N GLY A 566 17.20 -21.00 -8.71
CA GLY A 566 16.52 -19.80 -8.20
C GLY A 566 17.23 -19.14 -7.01
N SER A 567 18.37 -19.68 -6.57
CA SER A 567 19.16 -19.11 -5.47
C SER A 567 20.01 -17.93 -5.93
N ALA A 568 20.36 -17.04 -5.01
CA ALA A 568 21.32 -15.96 -5.25
C ALA A 568 22.09 -15.62 -3.97
N MET A 569 23.39 -15.31 -4.12
CA MET A 569 24.21 -14.80 -3.01
C MET A 569 25.09 -13.68 -3.53
N PHE A 570 25.02 -12.51 -2.92
CA PHE A 570 25.68 -11.31 -3.43
C PHE A 570 26.03 -10.31 -2.34
N ARG A 571 27.03 -9.47 -2.62
CA ARG A 571 27.49 -8.40 -1.73
C ARG A 571 26.72 -7.10 -1.99
N VAL A 572 26.40 -6.38 -0.93
CA VAL A 572 25.68 -5.10 -0.97
C VAL A 572 26.33 -4.07 -0.05
N PRO A 573 26.17 -2.76 -0.31
CA PRO A 573 26.58 -1.74 0.65
C PRO A 573 25.77 -1.86 1.95
N ALA A 574 26.46 -1.77 3.08
CA ALA A 574 25.81 -1.71 4.39
C ALA A 574 25.13 -0.34 4.61
N ASN A 575 24.24 -0.25 5.59
CA ASN A 575 23.55 0.98 6.01
C ASN A 575 22.74 1.65 4.88
N THR A 576 22.41 0.87 3.85
CA THR A 576 21.78 1.35 2.62
C THR A 576 20.44 0.64 2.43
N PRO A 577 19.34 1.38 2.28
CA PRO A 577 18.04 0.85 1.85
C PRO A 577 18.13 0.27 0.45
N ILE A 578 17.85 -1.02 0.27
CA ILE A 578 17.93 -1.69 -1.03
C ILE A 578 16.62 -2.40 -1.35
N SER A 579 16.07 -2.07 -2.51
CA SER A 579 14.96 -2.79 -3.13
C SER A 579 15.45 -3.70 -4.25
N ILE A 580 14.71 -4.78 -4.47
CA ILE A 580 15.06 -5.84 -5.41
C ILE A 580 13.94 -5.97 -6.46
N GLN A 581 14.33 -6.07 -7.74
CA GLN A 581 13.43 -6.46 -8.83
C GLN A 581 13.97 -7.73 -9.52
N PRO A 582 13.23 -8.85 -9.50
CA PRO A 582 13.57 -10.03 -10.31
C PRO A 582 13.40 -9.71 -11.80
N LEU A 583 14.45 -9.91 -12.59
CA LEU A 583 14.47 -9.59 -14.02
C LEU A 583 14.40 -10.84 -14.87
N ASP A 584 13.65 -10.77 -15.98
CA ASP A 584 13.70 -11.77 -17.03
C ASP A 584 14.97 -11.66 -17.91
N ALA A 585 15.03 -12.45 -18.99
CA ALA A 585 16.17 -12.45 -19.91
C ALA A 585 16.31 -11.16 -20.73
N GLU A 586 15.25 -10.34 -20.85
CA GLU A 586 15.26 -9.03 -21.52
C GLU A 586 15.56 -7.89 -20.53
N GLY A 587 15.71 -8.19 -19.23
CA GLY A 587 15.99 -7.19 -18.19
C GLY A 587 14.75 -6.45 -17.67
N LYS A 588 13.53 -6.99 -17.90
CA LYS A 588 12.28 -6.40 -17.40
C LYS A 588 11.94 -6.97 -16.03
N ALA A 589 11.43 -6.11 -15.13
CA ALA A 589 10.99 -6.55 -13.82
C ALA A 589 9.73 -7.43 -13.91
N LEU A 590 9.79 -8.59 -13.23
CA LEU A 590 8.67 -9.52 -13.08
C LEU A 590 7.86 -9.24 -11.80
N GLN A 591 8.48 -8.59 -10.81
CA GLN A 591 7.86 -8.20 -9.55
C GLN A 591 8.56 -6.96 -8.99
N LEU A 592 7.81 -6.14 -8.26
CA LEU A 592 8.28 -4.88 -7.68
C LEU A 592 8.30 -4.98 -6.16
N MET A 593 9.49 -4.89 -5.56
CA MET A 593 9.62 -4.72 -4.11
C MET A 593 9.35 -3.25 -3.74
N ARG A 594 8.13 -2.95 -3.31
CA ARG A 594 7.68 -1.61 -2.88
C ARG A 594 7.89 -1.39 -1.37
N SER A 595 9.11 -1.67 -0.96
CA SER A 595 9.70 -1.57 0.39
C SER A 595 11.20 -1.88 0.21
N TRP A 596 12.00 -1.91 1.27
CA TRP A 596 13.44 -2.20 1.18
C TRP A 596 13.94 -3.00 2.37
N MET A 597 15.04 -3.71 2.13
CA MET A 597 15.87 -4.27 3.19
C MET A 597 17.02 -3.32 3.50
N THR A 598 17.55 -3.40 4.72
CA THR A 598 18.78 -2.71 5.13
C THR A 598 19.66 -3.71 5.87
N ALA A 599 20.92 -3.82 5.44
CA ALA A 599 21.90 -4.69 6.07
C ALA A 599 22.91 -3.86 6.86
N MET A 600 23.31 -4.34 8.05
CA MET A 600 24.37 -3.72 8.84
C MET A 600 25.77 -4.19 8.38
N PRO A 601 26.85 -3.47 8.74
CA PRO A 601 28.21 -3.86 8.38
C PRO A 601 28.57 -5.30 8.77
N GLY A 602 29.02 -6.11 7.81
CA GLY A 602 29.39 -7.51 8.02
C GLY A 602 28.22 -8.48 8.17
N GLU A 603 26.96 -8.02 8.12
CA GLU A 603 25.78 -8.86 8.25
C GLU A 603 25.63 -9.83 7.07
N VAL A 604 25.05 -11.01 7.34
CA VAL A 604 24.47 -11.89 6.31
C VAL A 604 22.96 -11.82 6.43
N VAL A 605 22.31 -11.09 5.53
CA VAL A 605 20.85 -11.03 5.42
C VAL A 605 20.37 -12.23 4.62
N SER A 606 19.33 -12.93 5.10
CA SER A 606 18.80 -14.11 4.39
C SER A 606 17.28 -14.10 4.26
N CYS A 607 16.81 -14.53 3.09
CA CYS A 607 15.40 -14.76 2.77
C CYS A 607 15.21 -16.09 2.04
N ILE A 608 14.08 -16.75 2.28
CA ILE A 608 13.77 -18.06 1.67
C ILE A 608 13.30 -17.87 0.23
N GLY A 609 12.53 -16.81 -0.04
CA GLY A 609 12.09 -16.47 -1.40
C GLY A 609 11.34 -15.13 -1.48
N CYS A 610 10.59 -14.88 -2.54
CA CYS A 610 9.94 -13.58 -2.75
C CYS A 610 8.63 -13.45 -1.94
N HIS A 611 8.63 -12.55 -0.95
CA HIS A 611 7.50 -12.30 -0.01
C HIS A 611 7.05 -13.54 0.79
N GLN A 612 7.99 -14.44 1.14
CA GLN A 612 7.67 -15.61 1.96
C GLN A 612 7.06 -15.21 3.31
N LYS A 613 6.21 -16.07 3.88
CA LYS A 613 5.75 -15.92 5.27
C LYS A 613 6.95 -16.08 6.22
N GLN A 614 7.07 -15.23 7.23
CA GLN A 614 8.22 -15.28 8.16
C GLN A 614 8.25 -16.52 9.06
N ASN A 615 7.12 -17.22 9.19
CA ASN A 615 7.05 -18.47 9.93
C ASN A 615 7.40 -19.69 9.04
N ALA A 616 7.75 -19.47 7.77
CA ALA A 616 8.23 -20.54 6.90
C ALA A 616 9.62 -20.99 7.37
N GLY A 617 9.79 -22.29 7.58
CA GLY A 617 11.12 -22.87 7.81
C GLY A 617 11.93 -22.90 6.50
N PRO A 618 13.25 -22.69 6.56
CA PRO A 618 14.09 -22.85 5.38
C PRO A 618 14.04 -24.32 4.92
N PRO A 619 13.88 -24.60 3.61
CA PRO A 619 14.09 -25.94 3.06
C PRO A 619 15.45 -26.52 3.49
N ASN A 620 15.51 -27.84 3.71
CA ASN A 620 16.76 -28.53 4.02
C ASN A 620 17.54 -28.86 2.72
N LEU A 621 17.91 -27.84 1.95
CA LEU A 621 18.59 -28.00 0.66
C LEU A 621 19.84 -27.11 0.57
N ARG A 622 20.97 -27.69 0.15
CA ARG A 622 22.17 -26.90 -0.20
C ARG A 622 22.02 -26.34 -1.60
N THR A 623 21.79 -25.04 -1.72
CA THR A 623 21.63 -24.32 -2.98
C THR A 623 22.94 -24.23 -3.78
N ILE A 624 22.85 -23.85 -5.05
CA ILE A 624 24.01 -23.54 -5.88
C ILE A 624 24.72 -22.31 -5.31
N ALA A 625 23.98 -21.23 -5.02
CA ALA A 625 24.57 -19.99 -4.53
C ALA A 625 25.38 -20.18 -3.24
N SER A 626 24.93 -21.03 -2.31
CA SER A 626 25.66 -21.27 -1.05
C SER A 626 27.00 -22.00 -1.21
N ARG A 627 27.33 -22.51 -2.41
CA ARG A 627 28.60 -23.19 -2.73
C ARG A 627 29.61 -22.27 -3.42
N ASN A 628 29.12 -21.12 -3.90
CA ASN A 628 29.90 -20.15 -4.64
C ASN A 628 30.33 -19.00 -3.72
N GLN A 629 31.28 -18.17 -4.16
CA GLN A 629 31.51 -16.89 -3.49
C GLN A 629 30.34 -15.93 -3.79
N PRO A 630 30.01 -15.00 -2.87
CA PRO A 630 29.01 -13.98 -3.16
C PRO A 630 29.37 -13.19 -4.41
N SER A 631 28.41 -12.99 -5.31
CA SER A 631 28.59 -12.17 -6.51
C SER A 631 28.72 -10.69 -6.14
N GLU A 632 29.57 -9.97 -6.86
CA GLU A 632 29.63 -8.51 -6.80
C GLU A 632 28.55 -7.88 -7.69
N ILE A 633 28.17 -6.65 -7.37
CA ILE A 633 27.17 -5.91 -8.16
C ILE A 633 27.79 -5.50 -9.50
N GLU A 634 27.18 -5.95 -10.61
CA GLU A 634 27.53 -5.50 -11.96
C GLU A 634 26.91 -4.10 -12.19
N PRO A 635 27.71 -3.04 -12.39
CA PRO A 635 27.19 -1.68 -12.53
C PRO A 635 26.26 -1.53 -13.75
N TRP A 636 25.21 -0.72 -13.61
CA TRP A 636 24.25 -0.47 -14.68
C TRP A 636 24.69 0.70 -15.56
N TYR A 637 25.30 0.38 -16.71
CA TYR A 637 25.79 1.35 -17.71
C TYR A 637 26.56 2.53 -17.08
N GLY A 638 27.61 2.18 -16.33
CA GLY A 638 28.47 3.11 -15.63
C GLY A 638 28.26 3.15 -14.11
N PRO A 639 28.86 4.13 -13.42
CA PRO A 639 28.75 4.29 -11.97
C PRO A 639 27.33 4.62 -11.49
N THR A 640 27.04 4.23 -10.24
CA THR A 640 25.78 4.49 -9.52
C THR A 640 25.43 5.97 -9.52
N ARG A 641 24.17 6.28 -9.84
CA ARG A 641 23.63 7.64 -9.90
C ARG A 641 22.11 7.64 -9.82
N GLY A 642 21.54 8.82 -9.60
CA GLY A 642 20.09 9.03 -9.71
C GLY A 642 19.59 8.82 -11.12
N PHE A 643 18.54 8.01 -11.28
CA PHE A 643 17.91 7.75 -12.56
C PHE A 643 17.09 8.98 -12.99
N SER A 644 17.56 9.68 -14.02
CA SER A 644 16.91 10.89 -14.54
C SER A 644 16.48 10.65 -15.97
N PHE A 645 15.25 11.04 -16.32
CA PHE A 645 14.74 10.94 -17.68
C PHE A 645 15.66 11.65 -18.67
N LYS A 646 16.10 12.86 -18.32
CA LYS A 646 16.99 13.66 -19.17
C LYS A 646 18.33 12.97 -19.44
N ARG A 647 18.87 12.21 -18.48
CA ARG A 647 20.16 11.51 -18.63
C ARG A 647 20.02 10.12 -19.24
N GLU A 648 18.96 9.40 -18.90
CA GLU A 648 18.88 7.97 -19.19
C GLU A 648 17.91 7.64 -20.33
N VAL A 649 16.87 8.46 -20.55
CA VAL A 649 15.79 8.20 -21.53
C VAL A 649 15.83 9.16 -22.71
N GLN A 650 15.99 10.46 -22.48
CA GLN A 650 16.07 11.46 -23.55
C GLN A 650 17.14 11.10 -24.61
N PRO A 651 18.36 10.62 -24.24
CA PRO A 651 19.34 10.15 -25.22
C PRO A 651 18.87 9.02 -26.13
N VAL A 652 17.95 8.18 -25.65
CA VAL A 652 17.34 7.11 -26.46
C VAL A 652 16.38 7.71 -27.48
N LEU A 653 15.58 8.70 -27.06
CA LEU A 653 14.67 9.43 -27.95
C LEU A 653 15.45 10.23 -29.00
N ASP A 654 16.52 10.92 -28.57
CA ASP A 654 17.41 11.70 -29.43
C ASP A 654 17.97 10.84 -30.56
N LYS A 655 18.38 9.60 -30.24
CA LYS A 655 18.94 8.67 -31.21
C LYS A 655 17.90 8.02 -32.10
N TYR A 656 16.78 7.54 -31.55
CA TYR A 656 15.91 6.59 -32.25
C TYR A 656 14.54 7.13 -32.61
N CYS A 657 14.16 8.31 -32.12
CA CYS A 657 12.80 8.85 -32.29
C CYS A 657 12.78 10.22 -32.96
N LEU A 658 13.80 11.06 -32.76
CA LEU A 658 13.76 12.46 -33.20
C LEU A 658 13.77 12.67 -34.72
N SER A 659 14.23 11.72 -35.54
CA SER A 659 14.10 11.82 -37.00
C SER A 659 12.65 12.05 -37.44
N CYS A 660 11.69 11.42 -36.76
CA CYS A 660 10.25 11.59 -37.00
C CYS A 660 9.54 12.49 -35.97
N HIS A 661 10.04 12.57 -34.73
CA HIS A 661 9.40 13.27 -33.62
C HIS A 661 10.11 14.59 -33.22
N ASN A 662 10.58 15.36 -34.21
CA ASN A 662 11.30 16.63 -34.00
C ASN A 662 10.41 17.89 -33.96
N GLY A 663 9.08 17.73 -33.96
CA GLY A 663 8.14 18.86 -33.95
C GLY A 663 7.85 19.48 -35.33
N SER A 664 8.38 18.92 -36.42
CA SER A 664 7.92 19.26 -37.77
C SER A 664 6.48 18.77 -37.99
N LYS A 665 5.70 19.53 -38.78
CA LYS A 665 4.36 19.11 -39.20
C LYS A 665 4.51 18.22 -40.44
N PRO A 666 3.97 16.99 -40.46
CA PRO A 666 3.90 16.22 -41.69
C PRO A 666 2.96 16.89 -42.69
N ASP A 667 3.13 16.58 -43.97
CA ASP A 667 2.30 17.11 -45.07
C ASP A 667 0.82 16.68 -45.02
N ASP A 668 0.43 15.76 -44.12
CA ASP A 668 -0.89 15.13 -44.02
C ASP A 668 -1.74 15.56 -42.81
N ASP A 669 -1.40 16.68 -42.17
CA ASP A 669 -2.07 17.22 -40.97
C ASP A 669 -2.09 16.27 -39.74
N GLN A 670 -1.37 15.14 -39.75
CA GLN A 670 -1.25 14.27 -38.57
C GLN A 670 -0.51 14.98 -37.43
N LYS A 671 -1.13 14.98 -36.24
CA LYS A 671 -0.48 15.45 -35.01
C LYS A 671 0.50 14.39 -34.49
N ILE A 672 1.77 14.54 -34.84
CA ILE A 672 2.87 13.72 -34.29
C ILE A 672 3.40 14.40 -33.00
N PRO A 673 3.61 13.64 -31.90
CA PRO A 673 4.19 14.20 -30.69
C PRO A 673 5.63 14.71 -30.90
N ASP A 674 5.95 15.89 -30.37
CA ASP A 674 7.31 16.43 -30.33
C ASP A 674 8.05 15.87 -29.10
N LEU A 675 9.09 15.07 -29.34
CA LEU A 675 9.86 14.38 -28.30
C LEU A 675 11.21 15.03 -28.02
N ARG A 676 11.47 16.21 -28.59
CA ARG A 676 12.70 16.96 -28.30
C ARG A 676 12.79 17.33 -26.84
N GLY A 677 13.98 17.19 -26.26
CA GLY A 677 14.28 17.61 -24.90
C GLY A 677 14.59 19.11 -24.76
N ASP A 678 14.90 19.79 -25.86
CA ASP A 678 15.32 21.19 -25.95
C ASP A 678 14.21 22.14 -26.45
N GLN A 679 12.95 21.75 -26.24
CA GLN A 679 11.82 22.62 -26.53
C GLN A 679 11.93 23.93 -25.73
N ASP A 680 11.56 25.08 -26.33
CA ASP A 680 11.44 26.38 -25.66
C ASP A 680 10.21 26.44 -24.72
N MET A 681 9.94 25.34 -24.02
CA MET A 681 8.89 25.24 -23.02
C MET A 681 9.14 24.13 -22.00
N LEU A 682 8.64 24.36 -20.79
CA LEU A 682 8.60 23.37 -19.71
C LEU A 682 7.16 23.20 -19.22
N ILE A 683 6.85 22.02 -18.70
CA ILE A 683 5.55 21.71 -18.08
C ILE A 683 5.69 21.82 -16.57
N ALA A 684 4.98 22.76 -15.96
CA ALA A 684 5.08 23.05 -14.54
C ALA A 684 3.77 22.78 -13.80
N TYR A 685 3.88 22.27 -12.57
CA TYR A 685 2.78 21.98 -11.66
C TYR A 685 2.98 22.73 -10.35
N LYS A 686 1.90 23.31 -9.82
CA LYS A 686 1.94 23.92 -8.49
C LYS A 686 1.76 22.81 -7.44
N ASN A 687 2.38 22.94 -6.27
CA ASN A 687 2.27 21.95 -5.18
C ASN A 687 0.81 21.55 -4.90
N GLY A 688 0.51 20.25 -4.92
CA GLY A 688 -0.84 19.73 -4.68
C GLY A 688 -1.91 20.23 -5.65
N VAL A 689 -1.52 20.70 -6.83
CA VAL A 689 -2.46 21.12 -7.88
C VAL A 689 -2.14 20.34 -9.17
N PRO A 690 -3.02 19.43 -9.61
CA PRO A 690 -2.78 18.59 -10.77
C PRO A 690 -2.81 19.32 -12.12
N LYS A 691 -3.25 20.58 -12.15
CA LYS A 691 -3.31 21.36 -13.39
C LYS A 691 -1.92 21.76 -13.89
N ALA A 692 -1.50 21.13 -15.00
CA ALA A 692 -0.27 21.46 -15.73
C ALA A 692 -0.32 22.86 -16.37
N ARG A 693 0.86 23.49 -16.49
CA ARG A 693 1.06 24.74 -17.24
C ARG A 693 2.27 24.62 -18.16
N ALA A 694 2.07 24.86 -19.44
CA ALA A 694 3.16 25.07 -20.40
C ALA A 694 3.71 26.49 -20.24
N ILE A 695 5.01 26.63 -19.97
CA ILE A 695 5.68 27.92 -19.76
C ILE A 695 6.86 28.04 -20.73
N ARG A 696 6.91 29.11 -21.51
CA ARG A 696 7.92 29.38 -22.55
C ARG A 696 8.93 30.43 -22.11
N GLY A 697 10.18 30.34 -22.59
CA GLY A 697 11.20 31.38 -22.40
C GLY A 697 11.64 31.65 -20.95
N VAL A 698 11.26 30.81 -19.99
CA VAL A 698 11.65 30.94 -18.57
C VAL A 698 12.60 29.81 -18.19
N PRO A 699 13.82 30.11 -17.68
CA PRO A 699 14.78 29.09 -17.26
C PRO A 699 14.24 28.20 -16.12
N ARG A 700 14.61 26.91 -16.12
CA ARG A 700 14.18 25.94 -15.10
C ARG A 700 14.51 26.42 -13.68
N GLU A 701 15.67 27.05 -13.50
CA GLU A 701 16.17 27.54 -12.21
C GLU A 701 15.24 28.58 -11.58
N GLN A 702 14.47 29.31 -12.41
CA GLN A 702 13.44 30.23 -11.93
C GLN A 702 12.13 29.50 -11.63
N LEU A 703 11.76 28.52 -12.46
CA LEU A 703 10.52 27.76 -12.29
C LEU A 703 10.51 26.91 -11.02
N VAL A 704 11.60 26.20 -10.69
CA VAL A 704 11.68 25.34 -9.48
C VAL A 704 11.58 26.12 -8.15
N LYS A 705 11.73 27.45 -8.20
CA LYS A 705 11.51 28.33 -7.04
C LYS A 705 10.02 28.50 -6.74
N VAL A 706 9.19 28.51 -7.78
CA VAL A 706 7.76 28.84 -7.74
C VAL A 706 6.87 27.60 -7.83
N PHE A 707 7.29 26.59 -8.59
CA PHE A 707 6.52 25.39 -8.88
C PHE A 707 6.99 24.18 -8.07
N GLY A 708 6.08 23.22 -7.90
CA GLY A 708 6.33 21.98 -7.18
C GLY A 708 7.04 20.93 -8.02
N GLY A 709 6.67 20.88 -9.30
CA GLY A 709 7.26 20.02 -10.33
C GLY A 709 7.47 20.80 -11.62
N VAL A 710 8.59 20.54 -12.27
CA VAL A 710 8.97 21.17 -13.54
C VAL A 710 9.56 20.07 -14.42
N PHE A 711 8.88 19.75 -15.52
CA PHE A 711 9.16 18.59 -16.34
C PHE A 711 9.38 18.96 -17.81
N GLU A 712 10.21 18.17 -18.47
CA GLU A 712 10.40 18.19 -19.91
C GLU A 712 9.09 17.83 -20.63
N PRO A 713 8.70 18.54 -21.71
CA PRO A 713 7.51 18.18 -22.48
C PRO A 713 7.57 16.76 -23.07
N SER A 714 8.77 16.31 -23.48
CA SER A 714 9.03 14.95 -23.95
C SER A 714 8.77 13.90 -22.88
N TYR A 715 9.11 14.18 -21.60
CA TYR A 715 8.78 13.30 -20.47
C TYR A 715 7.28 13.16 -20.29
N VAL A 716 6.54 14.29 -20.21
CA VAL A 716 5.09 14.28 -19.99
C VAL A 716 4.38 13.55 -21.13
N THR A 717 4.82 13.78 -22.37
CA THR A 717 4.30 13.12 -23.56
C THR A 717 4.54 11.62 -23.51
N LEU A 718 5.79 11.19 -23.30
CA LEU A 718 6.14 9.76 -23.29
C LEU A 718 5.49 9.03 -22.12
N ARG A 719 5.36 9.69 -20.95
CA ARG A 719 4.70 9.15 -19.76
C ARG A 719 3.26 8.74 -20.05
N SER A 720 2.52 9.46 -20.89
CA SER A 720 1.14 9.06 -21.23
C SER A 720 1.06 7.66 -21.88
N PHE A 721 2.10 7.24 -22.60
CA PHE A 721 2.13 5.93 -23.25
C PHE A 721 2.58 4.80 -22.33
N THR A 722 2.84 5.06 -21.04
CA THR A 722 3.32 4.07 -20.08
C THR A 722 2.29 3.72 -19.01
N ARG A 723 2.36 2.49 -18.51
CA ARG A 723 1.59 2.00 -17.36
C ARG A 723 2.53 1.71 -16.21
N VAL A 724 2.35 2.43 -15.10
CA VAL A 724 3.11 2.28 -13.85
C VAL A 724 2.15 2.42 -12.66
N GLY A 725 2.60 2.11 -11.44
CA GLY A 725 1.75 2.15 -10.24
C GLY A 725 1.43 3.56 -9.73
N GLY A 726 2.22 4.56 -10.12
CA GLY A 726 2.08 5.93 -9.62
C GLY A 726 2.46 6.06 -8.14
N LEU A 727 2.05 7.14 -7.48
CA LEU A 727 2.40 7.44 -6.09
C LEU A 727 1.83 6.41 -5.10
N GLU A 728 0.54 6.09 -5.22
CA GLU A 728 -0.20 5.26 -4.26
C GLU A 728 -0.82 4.05 -4.95
N SER A 729 0.01 3.04 -5.26
CA SER A 729 -0.49 1.78 -5.84
C SER A 729 -1.03 0.83 -4.77
N ASP A 730 -1.85 -0.17 -5.14
CA ASP A 730 -2.52 -1.09 -4.18
C ASP A 730 -1.56 -1.64 -3.11
N LEU A 731 -1.84 -1.40 -1.83
CA LEU A 731 -0.95 -1.77 -0.72
C LEU A 731 -0.69 -3.29 -0.64
N ARG A 732 -1.64 -4.10 -1.13
CA ARG A 732 -1.54 -5.56 -1.14
C ARG A 732 -0.47 -6.02 -2.14
N LEU A 733 -0.04 -7.27 -2.00
CA LEU A 733 0.90 -7.86 -2.94
C LEU A 733 0.33 -7.87 -4.37
N LEU A 734 1.10 -7.33 -5.30
CA LEU A 734 0.74 -7.28 -6.72
C LEU A 734 0.96 -8.63 -7.39
N ALA A 735 0.15 -8.93 -8.40
CA ALA A 735 0.40 -10.07 -9.27
C ALA A 735 1.75 -9.88 -9.99
N PRO A 736 2.53 -10.94 -10.22
CA PRO A 736 3.74 -10.85 -11.04
C PRO A 736 3.40 -10.24 -12.42
N GLY A 737 4.12 -9.20 -12.80
CA GLY A 737 3.91 -8.47 -14.05
C GLY A 737 2.74 -7.48 -14.08
N GLU A 738 2.11 -7.13 -12.94
CA GLU A 738 0.98 -6.17 -12.88
C GLU A 738 1.28 -4.83 -13.56
N PHE A 739 2.48 -4.27 -13.30
CA PHE A 739 3.00 -3.05 -13.95
C PHE A 739 4.25 -3.35 -14.79
N GLY A 740 4.33 -4.55 -15.38
CA GLY A 740 5.49 -4.94 -16.17
C GLY A 740 5.61 -4.14 -17.47
N ALA A 741 6.83 -3.85 -17.93
CA ALA A 741 7.04 -3.06 -19.14
C ALA A 741 6.29 -3.56 -20.40
N ASN A 742 5.97 -4.87 -20.50
CA ASN A 742 5.19 -5.42 -21.61
C ASN A 742 3.70 -5.03 -21.60
N THR A 743 3.15 -4.50 -20.50
CA THR A 743 1.74 -4.03 -20.43
C THR A 743 1.59 -2.56 -20.81
N THR A 744 2.66 -1.93 -21.28
CA THR A 744 2.75 -0.52 -21.65
C THR A 744 2.61 -0.36 -23.17
N GLU A 745 1.75 0.56 -23.64
CA GLU A 745 1.52 0.79 -25.08
C GLU A 745 2.83 1.13 -25.81
N LEU A 746 3.70 1.96 -25.21
CA LEU A 746 5.01 2.31 -25.76
C LEU A 746 5.84 1.07 -26.13
N VAL A 747 5.98 0.12 -25.20
CA VAL A 747 6.79 -1.09 -25.41
C VAL A 747 6.15 -2.00 -26.44
N GLN A 748 4.83 -2.16 -26.40
CA GLN A 748 4.10 -2.97 -27.37
C GLN A 748 4.21 -2.41 -28.79
N MET A 749 4.11 -1.10 -28.93
CA MET A 749 4.25 -0.39 -30.22
C MET A 749 5.66 -0.53 -30.79
N LEU A 750 6.69 -0.34 -29.97
CA LEU A 750 8.09 -0.49 -30.38
C LEU A 750 8.43 -1.95 -30.73
N LYS A 751 7.93 -2.93 -29.97
CA LYS A 751 8.12 -4.36 -30.29
C LYS A 751 7.48 -4.79 -31.61
N LYS A 752 6.38 -4.14 -32.01
CA LYS A 752 5.76 -4.32 -33.34
C LYS A 752 6.51 -3.60 -34.46
N GLY A 753 7.61 -2.91 -34.16
CA GLY A 753 8.51 -2.29 -35.14
C GLY A 753 8.12 -0.88 -35.57
N HIS A 754 7.39 -0.11 -34.75
CA HIS A 754 6.98 1.29 -35.00
C HIS A 754 7.76 2.03 -36.10
N HIS A 755 7.22 2.05 -37.33
CA HIS A 755 7.81 2.71 -38.51
C HIS A 755 9.27 2.35 -38.82
N GLY A 756 9.71 1.12 -38.53
CA GLY A 756 11.05 0.63 -38.81
C GLY A 756 12.08 1.00 -37.73
N VAL A 757 11.65 1.60 -36.62
CA VAL A 757 12.53 1.89 -35.48
C VAL A 757 12.98 0.59 -34.82
N SER A 758 14.30 0.43 -34.66
CA SER A 758 14.91 -0.71 -33.97
C SER A 758 15.88 -0.20 -32.91
N LEU A 759 15.55 -0.44 -31.64
CA LEU A 759 16.40 -0.08 -30.51
C LEU A 759 17.48 -1.14 -30.29
N ASP A 760 18.68 -0.70 -29.91
CA ASP A 760 19.71 -1.59 -29.38
C ASP A 760 19.36 -2.09 -27.95
N ALA A 761 20.14 -3.04 -27.44
CA ALA A 761 19.88 -3.65 -26.13
C ALA A 761 19.97 -2.65 -24.96
N GLU A 762 20.87 -1.66 -25.02
CA GLU A 762 21.01 -0.65 -23.98
C GLU A 762 19.81 0.32 -23.99
N ALA A 763 19.38 0.75 -25.17
CA ALA A 763 18.19 1.57 -25.34
C ALA A 763 16.92 0.87 -24.81
N TRP A 764 16.76 -0.42 -25.11
CA TRP A 764 15.67 -1.22 -24.53
C TRP A 764 15.73 -1.25 -23.02
N GLN A 765 16.90 -1.56 -22.44
CA GLN A 765 17.05 -1.62 -20.98
C GLN A 765 16.82 -0.27 -20.30
N ARG A 766 17.18 0.86 -20.94
CA ARG A 766 16.92 2.21 -20.41
C ARG A 766 15.42 2.51 -20.34
N ILE A 767 14.68 2.20 -21.40
CA ILE A 767 13.22 2.38 -21.43
C ILE A 767 12.51 1.47 -20.44
N THR A 768 12.87 0.18 -20.40
CA THR A 768 12.23 -0.78 -19.48
C THR A 768 12.58 -0.49 -18.03
N THR A 769 13.84 -0.14 -17.72
CA THR A 769 14.23 0.26 -16.35
C THR A 769 13.50 1.54 -15.92
N TRP A 770 13.32 2.52 -16.79
CA TRP A 770 12.54 3.72 -16.47
C TRP A 770 11.11 3.37 -16.06
N ILE A 771 10.43 2.50 -16.81
CA ILE A 771 9.08 2.03 -16.49
C ILE A 771 9.08 1.23 -15.17
N ASP A 772 9.99 0.27 -15.01
CA ASP A 772 10.10 -0.58 -13.82
C ASP A 772 10.39 0.23 -12.53
N LEU A 773 11.04 1.39 -12.65
CA LEU A 773 11.32 2.31 -11.55
C LEU A 773 10.15 3.26 -11.24
N ASN A 774 8.96 3.04 -11.81
CA ASN A 774 7.79 3.91 -11.67
C ASN A 774 7.96 5.27 -12.38
N ALA A 775 8.68 5.28 -13.51
CA ALA A 775 8.84 6.40 -14.43
C ALA A 775 9.29 7.76 -13.82
N PRO A 776 10.39 7.81 -13.03
CA PRO A 776 10.90 9.08 -12.50
C PRO A 776 11.34 10.02 -13.63
N CYS A 777 11.07 11.32 -13.48
CA CYS A 777 11.68 12.36 -14.33
C CYS A 777 13.06 12.77 -13.78
N HIS A 778 13.13 12.96 -12.46
CA HIS A 778 14.29 13.52 -11.78
C HIS A 778 15.10 12.46 -11.03
N GLY A 779 16.42 12.56 -11.13
CA GLY A 779 17.35 11.65 -10.45
C GLY A 779 17.85 12.16 -9.10
N THR A 780 17.71 13.46 -8.80
CA THR A 780 18.19 14.07 -7.54
C THR A 780 17.21 15.14 -7.04
N TRP A 781 17.29 15.53 -5.77
CA TRP A 781 16.46 16.65 -5.29
C TRP A 781 16.92 18.00 -5.84
N THR A 782 18.19 18.16 -6.22
CA THR A 782 18.64 19.40 -6.89
C THR A 782 17.94 19.58 -8.23
N GLU A 783 17.67 18.50 -8.97
CA GLU A 783 16.84 18.58 -10.19
C GLU A 783 15.38 18.94 -9.89
N VAL A 784 14.83 18.49 -8.76
CA VAL A 784 13.43 18.72 -8.36
C VAL A 784 13.20 20.14 -7.85
N VAL A 785 14.04 20.63 -6.92
CA VAL A 785 13.80 21.90 -6.19
C VAL A 785 14.89 22.95 -6.36
N GLY A 786 15.99 22.63 -7.05
CA GLY A 786 17.13 23.53 -7.26
C GLY A 786 18.15 23.53 -6.12
N LEU A 787 19.38 23.93 -6.46
CA LEU A 787 20.55 23.90 -5.56
C LEU A 787 20.37 24.74 -4.28
N GLU A 788 19.69 25.87 -4.39
CA GLU A 788 19.46 26.80 -3.27
C GLU A 788 18.73 26.12 -2.11
N LYS A 789 17.77 25.24 -2.41
CA LYS A 789 16.98 24.52 -1.40
C LYS A 789 17.69 23.27 -0.88
N THR A 790 18.51 22.59 -1.70
CA THR A 790 19.16 21.31 -1.32
C THR A 790 20.49 21.49 -0.58
N ARG A 791 21.31 22.47 -0.96
CA ARG A 791 22.72 22.56 -0.56
C ARG A 791 22.96 22.43 0.95
N ASN A 792 22.29 23.25 1.75
CA ASN A 792 22.52 23.29 3.20
C ASN A 792 22.04 22.03 3.89
N GLY A 793 20.88 21.50 3.48
CA GLY A 793 20.36 20.25 4.02
C GLY A 793 21.22 19.05 3.67
N ASN A 794 21.82 19.05 2.48
CA ASN A 794 22.73 18.00 2.04
C ASN A 794 24.04 17.99 2.84
N ILE A 795 24.70 19.15 2.98
CA ILE A 795 25.93 19.27 3.79
C ILE A 795 25.66 18.80 5.22
N ARG A 796 24.59 19.32 5.84
CA ARG A 796 24.27 18.98 7.23
C ARG A 796 23.96 17.49 7.42
N ARG A 797 23.25 16.87 6.47
CA ARG A 797 22.98 15.43 6.48
C ARG A 797 24.27 14.62 6.41
N LEU A 798 25.19 14.97 5.51
CA LEU A 798 26.45 14.26 5.35
C LEU A 798 27.32 14.35 6.61
N ASP A 799 27.37 15.52 7.25
CA ASP A 799 28.07 15.70 8.53
C ASP A 799 27.52 14.77 9.62
N LEU A 800 26.20 14.69 9.76
CA LEU A 800 25.55 13.84 10.76
C LEU A 800 25.69 12.35 10.44
N ARG A 801 25.62 11.95 9.16
CA ARG A 801 25.86 10.57 8.74
C ARG A 801 27.30 10.14 9.01
N LYS A 802 28.28 11.02 8.75
CA LYS A 802 29.69 10.75 9.08
C LYS A 802 29.89 10.57 10.59
N LEU A 803 29.20 11.37 11.40
CA LEU A 803 29.32 11.31 12.86
C LEU A 803 28.70 10.04 13.46
N TYR A 804 27.57 9.58 12.92
CA TYR A 804 26.78 8.49 13.52
C TYR A 804 26.76 7.18 12.72
N GLY A 805 27.73 6.98 11.82
CA GLY A 805 27.91 5.71 11.10
C GLY A 805 26.95 5.47 9.95
N GLY A 806 26.34 6.51 9.38
CA GLY A 806 25.52 6.43 8.17
C GLY A 806 26.33 6.46 6.87
N THR A 807 25.63 6.40 5.73
CA THR A 807 26.25 6.44 4.39
C THR A 807 26.80 7.82 4.06
N VAL A 808 28.10 7.92 3.76
CA VAL A 808 28.77 9.20 3.45
C VAL A 808 28.80 9.54 1.95
N GLU A 809 28.20 8.70 1.10
CA GLU A 809 28.03 9.01 -0.32
C GLU A 809 27.05 10.18 -0.48
N ASP A 810 27.40 11.14 -1.33
CA ASP A 810 26.54 12.27 -1.69
C ASP A 810 25.61 11.89 -2.86
N PRO A 811 24.30 11.70 -2.62
CA PRO A 811 23.35 11.33 -3.67
C PRO A 811 23.02 12.48 -4.65
N GLU A 812 23.38 13.72 -4.32
CA GLU A 812 23.26 14.87 -5.24
C GLU A 812 24.37 14.87 -6.30
N VAL A 813 25.49 14.20 -6.02
CA VAL A 813 26.62 14.10 -6.95
C VAL A 813 26.41 12.88 -7.85
N TYR A 814 26.39 13.15 -9.15
CA TYR A 814 26.47 12.13 -10.18
C TYR A 814 27.64 12.45 -11.11
N PRO A 815 28.34 11.42 -11.61
CA PRO A 815 29.46 11.64 -12.51
C PRO A 815 28.99 12.22 -13.83
N GLN A 816 29.77 13.13 -14.41
CA GLN A 816 29.52 13.62 -15.75
C GLN A 816 29.59 12.43 -16.71
N MET A 817 28.48 12.15 -17.38
CA MET A 817 28.47 11.14 -18.42
C MET A 817 29.14 11.72 -19.66
N PRO A 818 29.92 10.92 -20.40
CA PRO A 818 30.48 11.37 -21.67
C PRO A 818 29.37 11.95 -22.53
N GLU A 819 29.54 13.16 -23.05
CA GLU A 819 28.67 13.68 -24.09
C GLU A 819 28.80 12.74 -25.28
N ARG A 820 27.78 11.92 -25.50
CA ARG A 820 27.66 11.15 -26.72
C ARG A 820 27.18 12.17 -27.75
N GLY A 821 27.96 12.40 -28.82
CA GLY A 821 27.39 12.99 -30.03
C GLY A 821 26.33 12.02 -30.52
N ILE A 822 25.06 12.30 -30.22
CA ILE A 822 23.95 11.42 -30.58
C ILE A 822 23.47 11.88 -31.94
N GLU A 823 23.96 11.21 -32.97
CA GLU A 823 23.41 11.32 -34.31
C GLU A 823 22.07 10.57 -34.36
N PRO A 824 20.96 11.24 -34.75
CA PRO A 824 19.69 10.58 -34.99
C PRO A 824 19.86 9.48 -36.04
N VAL A 825 19.31 8.31 -35.75
CA VAL A 825 19.24 7.19 -36.68
C VAL A 825 17.93 7.31 -37.44
N GLU A 826 18.04 7.52 -38.75
CA GLU A 826 16.88 7.41 -39.64
C GLU A 826 16.41 5.95 -39.65
N PRO A 827 15.12 5.68 -39.33
CA PRO A 827 14.60 4.33 -39.40
C PRO A 827 14.67 3.80 -40.83
N ALA A 828 14.94 2.51 -40.98
CA ALA A 828 14.96 1.89 -42.30
C ALA A 828 13.60 2.11 -42.98
N PRO A 829 13.55 2.54 -44.26
CA PRO A 829 12.29 2.71 -44.97
C PRO A 829 11.52 1.41 -44.92
N VAL A 830 10.37 1.43 -44.24
CA VAL A 830 9.45 0.30 -44.29
C VAL A 830 8.81 0.35 -45.67
N THR A 831 9.35 -0.41 -46.62
CA THR A 831 8.66 -0.67 -47.88
C THR A 831 7.33 -1.30 -47.51
N LYS A 832 6.23 -0.54 -47.61
CA LYS A 832 4.89 -1.11 -47.58
C LYS A 832 4.71 -1.84 -48.90
N PRO A 833 4.85 -3.19 -48.96
CA PRO A 833 4.56 -3.89 -50.19
C PRO A 833 3.13 -3.52 -50.60
N LYS A 834 2.84 -3.46 -51.90
CA LYS A 834 1.46 -3.31 -52.37
C LYS A 834 0.67 -4.49 -51.80
N VAL A 835 -0.14 -4.24 -50.79
CA VAL A 835 -0.83 -5.30 -50.06
C VAL A 835 -1.96 -5.81 -50.95
N GLU A 836 -1.73 -6.94 -51.61
CA GLU A 836 -2.80 -7.64 -52.34
C GLU A 836 -3.73 -8.28 -51.31
N VAL A 837 -5.01 -7.89 -51.35
CA VAL A 837 -6.05 -8.53 -50.56
C VAL A 837 -6.46 -9.80 -51.30
N PRO A 838 -6.20 -11.00 -50.74
CA PRO A 838 -6.60 -12.26 -51.38
C PRO A 838 -8.10 -12.27 -51.63
N GLN A 839 -8.51 -12.66 -52.84
CA GLN A 839 -9.93 -12.85 -53.14
C GLN A 839 -10.41 -14.17 -52.53
N VAL A 840 -11.43 -14.09 -51.68
CA VAL A 840 -12.05 -15.26 -51.05
C VAL A 840 -13.51 -15.32 -51.51
N PRO A 841 -13.97 -16.43 -52.12
CA PRO A 841 -15.36 -16.55 -52.54
C PRO A 841 -16.32 -16.27 -51.39
N GLU A 842 -17.38 -15.51 -51.68
CA GLU A 842 -18.46 -15.19 -50.74
C GLU A 842 -18.00 -14.44 -49.47
N TRP A 843 -16.91 -13.66 -49.55
CA TRP A 843 -16.45 -12.71 -48.54
C TRP A 843 -15.75 -11.50 -49.21
N PRO A 844 -15.95 -10.25 -48.75
CA PRO A 844 -16.82 -9.84 -47.64
C PRO A 844 -18.32 -9.95 -47.97
N PHE A 845 -19.16 -9.89 -46.96
CA PHE A 845 -20.62 -9.87 -47.09
C PHE A 845 -21.27 -8.96 -46.04
N ASP A 846 -22.48 -8.51 -46.33
CA ASP A 846 -23.21 -7.58 -45.45
C ASP A 846 -23.88 -8.28 -44.26
N ALA A 847 -24.43 -7.47 -43.36
CA ALA A 847 -25.09 -7.95 -42.14
C ALA A 847 -26.38 -8.76 -42.41
N ALA A 848 -27.06 -8.55 -43.55
CA ALA A 848 -28.24 -9.33 -43.91
C ALA A 848 -27.84 -10.75 -44.31
N GLU A 849 -26.79 -10.88 -45.13
CA GLU A 849 -26.21 -12.15 -45.50
C GLU A 849 -25.59 -12.88 -44.29
N ALA A 850 -24.90 -12.16 -43.40
CA ALA A 850 -24.38 -12.73 -42.16
C ALA A 850 -25.48 -13.38 -41.30
N ARG A 851 -26.62 -12.68 -41.13
CA ARG A 851 -27.80 -13.20 -40.41
C ARG A 851 -28.46 -14.36 -41.14
N ARG A 852 -28.53 -14.32 -42.47
CA ARG A 852 -29.05 -15.44 -43.28
C ARG A 852 -28.20 -16.71 -43.06
N ARG A 853 -26.87 -16.59 -43.11
CA ARG A 853 -25.95 -17.72 -42.87
C ARG A 853 -26.10 -18.32 -41.47
N GLN A 854 -26.33 -17.49 -40.46
CA GLN A 854 -26.55 -17.93 -39.08
C GLN A 854 -27.92 -18.58 -38.85
N THR A 855 -28.98 -18.05 -39.45
CA THR A 855 -30.34 -18.61 -39.30
C THR A 855 -30.51 -19.92 -40.08
N THR A 856 -29.79 -20.08 -41.20
CA THR A 856 -29.84 -21.31 -42.03
C THR A 856 -29.22 -22.53 -41.33
N THR A 857 -28.38 -22.35 -40.30
CA THR A 857 -27.84 -23.46 -39.51
C THR A 857 -28.83 -24.02 -38.49
N GLY A 858 -29.91 -23.30 -38.17
CA GLY A 858 -30.93 -23.72 -37.21
C GLY A 858 -30.89 -22.90 -35.92
N GLN A 859 -30.72 -23.55 -34.77
CA GLN A 859 -30.68 -22.87 -33.47
C GLN A 859 -29.49 -21.89 -33.41
N THR A 860 -29.77 -20.60 -33.17
CA THR A 860 -28.74 -19.55 -33.16
C THR A 860 -28.26 -19.17 -31.76
N HIS A 861 -29.03 -19.51 -30.72
CA HIS A 861 -28.74 -19.21 -29.31
C HIS A 861 -28.87 -20.45 -28.45
N ARG A 862 -27.96 -20.58 -27.48
CA ARG A 862 -27.99 -21.63 -26.45
C ARG A 862 -27.57 -21.04 -25.11
N THR A 863 -27.96 -21.70 -24.03
CA THR A 863 -27.53 -21.34 -22.68
C THR A 863 -26.88 -22.54 -22.01
N ILE A 864 -25.76 -22.30 -21.32
CA ILE A 864 -25.14 -23.24 -20.39
C ILE A 864 -25.47 -22.78 -18.97
N ASP A 865 -25.91 -23.71 -18.14
CA ASP A 865 -26.17 -23.47 -16.72
C ASP A 865 -24.88 -23.72 -15.91
N LEU A 866 -24.44 -22.73 -15.14
CA LEU A 866 -23.27 -22.80 -14.24
C LEU A 866 -23.67 -23.04 -12.78
N ASP A 867 -24.94 -23.43 -12.54
CA ASP A 867 -25.60 -23.58 -11.25
C ASP A 867 -25.97 -22.23 -10.60
N ASN A 868 -26.79 -22.30 -9.54
CA ASN A 868 -27.23 -21.14 -8.73
C ASN A 868 -27.85 -19.99 -9.54
N GLY A 869 -28.44 -20.30 -10.69
CA GLY A 869 -29.08 -19.33 -11.58
C GLY A 869 -28.10 -18.54 -12.46
N ILE A 870 -26.79 -18.83 -12.39
CA ILE A 870 -25.76 -18.20 -13.22
C ILE A 870 -25.76 -18.89 -14.59
N LYS A 871 -25.91 -18.09 -15.64
CA LYS A 871 -26.06 -18.59 -17.01
C LYS A 871 -24.98 -18.02 -17.92
N LEU A 872 -24.56 -18.84 -18.86
CA LEU A 872 -23.64 -18.45 -19.92
C LEU A 872 -24.33 -18.59 -21.28
N GLU A 873 -24.62 -17.45 -21.91
CA GLU A 873 -25.27 -17.39 -23.22
C GLU A 873 -24.25 -17.63 -24.33
N MET A 874 -24.62 -18.50 -25.27
CA MET A 874 -23.84 -18.89 -26.43
C MET A 874 -24.56 -18.47 -27.71
N VAL A 875 -23.79 -18.06 -28.70
CA VAL A 875 -24.22 -17.65 -30.04
C VAL A 875 -23.54 -18.56 -31.05
N LEU A 876 -24.29 -19.04 -32.03
CA LEU A 876 -23.75 -19.86 -33.11
C LEU A 876 -23.02 -18.99 -34.14
N VAL A 877 -21.77 -19.32 -34.43
CA VAL A 877 -20.96 -18.69 -35.47
C VAL A 877 -20.85 -19.66 -36.67
N PRO A 878 -21.37 -19.29 -37.85
CA PRO A 878 -21.33 -20.14 -39.04
C PRO A 878 -19.91 -20.49 -39.50
N ALA A 879 -19.73 -21.66 -40.13
CA ALA A 879 -18.53 -21.95 -40.93
C ALA A 879 -18.45 -21.01 -42.15
N GLY A 880 -17.23 -20.80 -42.66
CA GLY A 880 -16.99 -19.91 -43.78
C GLY A 880 -15.51 -19.65 -44.02
N ARG A 881 -15.23 -18.79 -45.01
CA ARG A 881 -13.87 -18.39 -45.38
C ARG A 881 -13.75 -16.88 -45.28
N PHE A 882 -12.58 -16.40 -44.86
CA PHE A 882 -12.28 -14.98 -44.79
C PHE A 882 -10.78 -14.74 -44.94
N VAL A 883 -10.38 -13.47 -45.00
CA VAL A 883 -8.99 -13.07 -44.96
C VAL A 883 -8.64 -12.60 -43.55
N ILE A 884 -7.66 -13.26 -42.93
CA ILE A 884 -7.13 -12.85 -41.63
C ILE A 884 -6.03 -11.80 -41.81
N GLY A 885 -5.98 -10.81 -40.92
CA GLY A 885 -5.06 -9.66 -41.00
C GLY A 885 -5.73 -8.40 -41.54
N ASP A 886 -4.96 -7.31 -41.62
CA ASP A 886 -5.48 -6.00 -42.06
C ASP A 886 -4.46 -5.33 -42.97
N LYS A 887 -4.92 -4.81 -44.11
CA LYS A 887 -4.08 -4.13 -45.10
C LYS A 887 -3.42 -2.84 -44.56
N ASN A 888 -4.04 -2.23 -43.56
CA ASN A 888 -3.57 -1.02 -42.88
C ASN A 888 -3.08 -1.32 -41.45
N GLY A 889 -2.88 -2.60 -41.12
CA GLY A 889 -2.53 -3.08 -39.79
C GLY A 889 -1.06 -2.92 -39.40
N TYR A 890 -0.71 -3.46 -38.24
CA TYR A 890 0.69 -3.56 -37.81
C TYR A 890 1.42 -4.68 -38.57
N GLN A 891 2.76 -4.68 -38.54
CA GLN A 891 3.58 -5.66 -39.29
C GLN A 891 3.24 -7.12 -38.93
N ASP A 892 2.88 -7.39 -37.67
CA ASP A 892 2.48 -8.71 -37.18
C ASP A 892 1.07 -9.15 -37.63
N GLU A 893 0.39 -8.32 -38.43
CA GLU A 893 -0.91 -8.59 -39.06
C GLU A 893 -0.77 -8.84 -40.58
N HIS A 894 0.47 -8.92 -41.09
CA HIS A 894 0.81 -9.18 -42.49
C HIS A 894 1.72 -10.41 -42.67
N PRO A 895 1.62 -11.13 -43.79
CA PRO A 895 0.70 -10.92 -44.91
C PRO A 895 -0.73 -11.36 -44.61
N LEU A 896 -1.68 -10.75 -45.32
CA LEU A 896 -3.08 -11.15 -45.31
C LEU A 896 -3.19 -12.58 -45.83
N THR A 897 -3.91 -13.44 -45.10
CA THR A 897 -3.95 -14.87 -45.41
C THR A 897 -5.39 -15.38 -45.49
N PRO A 898 -5.80 -16.10 -46.55
CA PRO A 898 -7.09 -16.79 -46.58
C PRO A 898 -7.16 -17.86 -45.50
N VAL A 899 -8.22 -17.85 -44.69
CA VAL A 899 -8.48 -18.84 -43.64
C VAL A 899 -9.84 -19.49 -43.87
N ASN A 900 -9.95 -20.78 -43.54
CA ASN A 900 -11.17 -21.57 -43.70
C ASN A 900 -11.65 -22.11 -42.35
N ILE A 901 -12.72 -21.54 -41.81
CA ILE A 901 -13.42 -22.03 -40.63
C ILE A 901 -14.29 -23.22 -41.05
N LYS A 902 -13.74 -24.44 -40.87
CA LYS A 902 -14.31 -25.69 -41.40
C LYS A 902 -15.67 -26.08 -40.81
N LYS A 903 -15.95 -25.71 -39.57
CA LYS A 903 -17.17 -26.07 -38.84
C LYS A 903 -17.75 -24.86 -38.13
N ALA A 904 -19.07 -24.79 -38.08
CA ALA A 904 -19.75 -23.86 -37.20
C ALA A 904 -19.41 -24.19 -35.73
N PHE A 905 -19.37 -23.16 -34.90
CA PHE A 905 -19.05 -23.30 -33.48
C PHE A 905 -19.91 -22.38 -32.65
N TRP A 906 -20.19 -22.79 -31.43
CA TRP A 906 -20.80 -21.94 -30.42
C TRP A 906 -19.72 -21.09 -29.78
N MET A 907 -19.98 -19.81 -29.59
CA MET A 907 -19.12 -18.86 -28.87
C MET A 907 -19.92 -18.15 -27.79
N SER A 908 -19.30 -17.86 -26.65
CA SER A 908 -19.98 -17.07 -25.61
C SER A 908 -20.34 -15.69 -26.15
N LYS A 909 -21.61 -15.31 -25.96
CA LYS A 909 -22.19 -14.05 -26.47
C LYS A 909 -21.39 -12.82 -26.05
N CYS A 910 -20.85 -12.89 -24.83
CA CYS A 910 -20.02 -11.92 -24.14
C CYS A 910 -18.75 -12.61 -23.64
N GLU A 911 -17.80 -11.82 -23.16
CA GLU A 911 -16.70 -12.27 -22.31
C GLU A 911 -17.25 -12.98 -21.07
N VAL A 912 -16.47 -13.92 -20.52
CA VAL A 912 -16.80 -14.55 -19.25
C VAL A 912 -16.79 -13.48 -18.15
N THR A 913 -17.86 -13.40 -17.35
CA THR A 913 -18.00 -12.40 -16.29
C THR A 913 -17.38 -12.86 -14.97
N ASN A 914 -17.21 -11.93 -14.02
CA ASN A 914 -16.73 -12.26 -12.68
C ASN A 914 -17.64 -13.28 -11.97
N GLU A 915 -18.97 -13.15 -12.06
CA GLU A 915 -19.89 -14.13 -11.44
C GLU A 915 -19.81 -15.52 -12.09
N GLN A 916 -19.60 -15.58 -13.42
CA GLN A 916 -19.44 -16.84 -14.14
C GLN A 916 -18.11 -17.51 -13.79
N TYR A 917 -17.03 -16.73 -13.68
CA TYR A 917 -15.73 -17.25 -13.25
C TYR A 917 -15.73 -17.69 -11.78
N ALA A 918 -16.45 -16.98 -10.91
CA ALA A 918 -16.59 -17.33 -9.49
C ALA A 918 -17.29 -18.68 -9.27
N ALA A 919 -18.09 -19.17 -10.23
CA ALA A 919 -18.64 -20.53 -10.20
C ALA A 919 -17.54 -21.61 -10.34
N PHE A 920 -16.40 -21.28 -10.94
CA PHE A 920 -15.20 -22.12 -11.03
C PHE A 920 -14.22 -21.86 -9.88
N ASP A 921 -13.86 -20.59 -9.65
CA ASP A 921 -12.95 -20.17 -8.58
C ASP A 921 -13.49 -18.94 -7.86
N SER A 922 -14.18 -19.18 -6.74
CA SER A 922 -14.76 -18.13 -5.90
C SER A 922 -13.72 -17.28 -5.15
N SER A 923 -12.43 -17.61 -5.24
CA SER A 923 -11.34 -16.86 -4.59
C SER A 923 -10.71 -15.80 -5.49
N HIS A 924 -11.04 -15.81 -6.79
CA HIS A 924 -10.55 -14.81 -7.74
C HIS A 924 -11.13 -13.42 -7.45
N ASP A 925 -10.27 -12.41 -7.63
CA ASP A 925 -10.63 -11.00 -7.48
C ASP A 925 -9.96 -10.24 -8.62
N SER A 926 -10.77 -9.71 -9.54
CA SER A 926 -10.34 -8.84 -10.63
C SER A 926 -9.87 -7.47 -10.12
N LYS A 927 -10.05 -7.17 -8.83
CA LYS A 927 -9.61 -5.98 -8.09
C LYS A 927 -10.14 -4.66 -8.67
N TYR A 928 -9.36 -3.61 -8.47
CA TYR A 928 -9.62 -2.24 -8.93
C TYR A 928 -8.58 -1.86 -9.99
N GLU A 929 -8.97 -0.95 -10.86
CA GLU A 929 -8.01 -0.12 -11.57
C GLU A 929 -7.60 1.06 -10.68
N HIS A 930 -6.29 1.24 -10.50
CA HIS A 930 -5.77 2.28 -9.63
C HIS A 930 -6.17 3.69 -10.08
N LYS A 931 -6.50 4.56 -9.11
CA LYS A 931 -6.86 5.96 -9.35
C LYS A 931 -5.64 6.87 -9.58
N GLY A 932 -4.42 6.39 -9.32
CA GLY A 932 -3.19 7.21 -9.41
C GLY A 932 -3.20 8.45 -8.51
N SER A 933 -3.99 8.44 -7.43
CA SER A 933 -4.29 9.60 -6.58
C SER A 933 -4.31 9.17 -5.10
N TRP A 934 -4.62 10.11 -4.20
CA TRP A 934 -4.59 9.84 -2.76
C TRP A 934 -5.69 8.88 -2.36
N MET A 935 -5.34 8.00 -1.45
CA MET A 935 -6.26 7.08 -0.84
C MET A 935 -6.48 7.48 0.62
N PHE A 936 -7.73 7.58 1.08
CA PHE A 936 -8.05 7.72 2.51
C PHE A 936 -9.08 6.71 3.03
N ASN A 937 -9.83 6.07 2.14
CA ASN A 937 -10.89 5.14 2.52
C ASN A 937 -11.14 4.12 1.40
N GLU A 938 -12.10 3.21 1.62
CA GLU A 938 -12.47 2.15 0.67
C GLU A 938 -12.91 2.67 -0.72
N TRP A 939 -13.51 3.87 -0.79
CA TRP A 939 -13.97 4.47 -2.05
C TRP A 939 -12.81 5.03 -2.88
N ASP A 940 -11.63 5.17 -2.28
CA ASP A 940 -10.42 5.62 -2.98
C ASP A 940 -9.56 4.47 -3.49
N LEU A 941 -9.96 3.19 -3.31
CA LEU A 941 -9.21 2.02 -3.79
C LEU A 941 -9.02 2.00 -5.31
N GLY A 942 -9.84 2.76 -6.03
CA GLY A 942 -9.83 2.86 -7.48
C GLY A 942 -11.18 2.51 -8.07
N TRP A 943 -11.17 2.13 -9.35
CA TRP A 943 -12.36 1.83 -10.12
C TRP A 943 -12.57 0.32 -10.18
N ALA A 944 -13.74 -0.16 -9.74
CA ALA A 944 -14.00 -1.59 -9.65
C ALA A 944 -13.91 -2.28 -11.03
N LEU A 945 -13.20 -3.42 -11.05
CA LEU A 945 -13.14 -4.36 -12.19
C LEU A 945 -13.74 -5.73 -11.82
N ASN A 946 -14.27 -5.87 -10.59
CA ASN A 946 -14.74 -7.12 -10.01
C ASN A 946 -16.25 -7.18 -9.78
N GLU A 947 -17.04 -6.28 -10.37
CA GLU A 947 -18.50 -6.36 -10.28
C GLU A 947 -19.03 -7.61 -10.99
N PRO A 948 -20.14 -8.24 -10.52
CA PRO A 948 -20.60 -9.55 -11.00
C PRO A 948 -20.70 -9.68 -12.53
N ARG A 949 -21.22 -8.63 -13.18
CA ARG A 949 -21.49 -8.57 -14.63
C ARG A 949 -20.35 -7.95 -15.46
N GLN A 950 -19.29 -7.44 -14.82
CA GLN A 950 -18.08 -7.03 -15.54
C GLN A 950 -17.32 -8.27 -16.05
N PRO A 951 -16.58 -8.14 -17.16
CA PRO A 951 -15.71 -9.21 -17.64
C PRO A 951 -14.64 -9.54 -16.59
N VAL A 952 -14.33 -10.83 -16.43
CA VAL A 952 -13.23 -11.26 -15.58
C VAL A 952 -11.89 -10.82 -16.18
N VAL A 953 -11.02 -10.21 -15.38
CA VAL A 953 -9.67 -9.79 -15.77
C VAL A 953 -8.64 -10.25 -14.74
N ARG A 954 -7.35 -10.01 -14.98
CA ARG A 954 -6.24 -10.52 -14.13
C ARG A 954 -6.28 -12.05 -13.99
N VAL A 955 -6.77 -12.72 -15.03
CA VAL A 955 -6.68 -14.16 -15.23
C VAL A 955 -5.57 -14.43 -16.24
N SER A 956 -4.69 -15.37 -15.90
CA SER A 956 -3.68 -15.86 -16.85
C SER A 956 -4.32 -16.73 -17.92
N TRP A 957 -3.64 -16.91 -19.05
CA TRP A 957 -4.09 -17.85 -20.08
C TRP A 957 -4.27 -19.27 -19.52
N LYS A 958 -3.39 -19.68 -18.59
CA LYS A 958 -3.48 -20.99 -17.90
C LYS A 958 -4.79 -21.13 -17.13
N GLU A 959 -5.14 -20.12 -16.34
CA GLU A 959 -6.37 -20.09 -15.54
C GLU A 959 -7.62 -20.06 -16.43
N ALA A 960 -7.60 -19.30 -17.54
CA ALA A 960 -8.68 -19.30 -18.53
C ALA A 960 -8.84 -20.68 -19.22
N ALA A 961 -7.74 -21.37 -19.50
CA ALA A 961 -7.76 -22.74 -20.03
C ALA A 961 -8.26 -23.76 -19.00
N GLU A 962 -7.96 -23.58 -17.71
CA GLU A 962 -8.49 -24.38 -16.60
C GLU A 962 -10.00 -24.22 -16.45
N PHE A 963 -10.52 -23.00 -16.57
CA PHE A 963 -11.97 -22.74 -16.62
C PHE A 963 -12.62 -23.53 -17.78
N CYS A 964 -12.02 -23.51 -18.97
CA CYS A 964 -12.53 -24.28 -20.12
C CYS A 964 -12.53 -25.79 -19.85
N ARG A 965 -11.50 -26.31 -19.17
CA ARG A 965 -11.41 -27.72 -18.79
C ARG A 965 -12.51 -28.10 -17.80
N TRP A 966 -12.67 -27.31 -16.73
CA TRP A 966 -13.73 -27.48 -15.74
C TRP A 966 -15.12 -27.48 -16.40
N LEU A 967 -15.38 -26.52 -17.29
CA LEU A 967 -16.68 -26.45 -17.97
C LEU A 967 -16.89 -27.62 -18.95
N SER A 968 -15.80 -28.13 -19.54
CA SER A 968 -15.88 -29.34 -20.39
C SER A 968 -16.30 -30.56 -19.58
N GLU A 969 -15.71 -30.74 -18.39
CA GLU A 969 -16.06 -31.83 -17.47
C GLU A 969 -17.51 -31.71 -16.98
N LYS A 970 -17.96 -30.48 -16.68
CA LYS A 970 -19.33 -30.21 -16.22
C LYS A 970 -20.39 -30.47 -17.30
N THR A 971 -20.11 -30.12 -18.56
CA THR A 971 -21.11 -30.16 -19.64
C THR A 971 -21.03 -31.39 -20.54
N GLY A 972 -19.92 -32.12 -20.49
CA GLY A 972 -19.58 -33.18 -21.45
C GLY A 972 -19.22 -32.66 -22.85
N GLN A 973 -19.18 -31.34 -23.05
CA GLN A 973 -18.79 -30.72 -24.32
C GLN A 973 -17.31 -30.34 -24.30
N LYS A 974 -16.63 -30.37 -25.46
CA LYS A 974 -15.24 -29.91 -25.54
C LYS A 974 -15.18 -28.38 -25.61
N VAL A 975 -15.17 -27.73 -24.45
CA VAL A 975 -15.04 -26.28 -24.29
C VAL A 975 -13.57 -25.87 -24.36
N LEU A 976 -13.28 -24.83 -25.15
CA LEU A 976 -11.93 -24.31 -25.38
C LEU A 976 -11.94 -22.78 -25.43
N LEU A 977 -10.78 -22.16 -25.27
CA LEU A 977 -10.59 -20.78 -25.73
C LEU A 977 -10.69 -20.74 -27.26
N PRO A 978 -11.22 -19.66 -27.87
CA PRO A 978 -11.24 -19.51 -29.32
C PRO A 978 -9.82 -19.60 -29.88
N SER A 979 -9.65 -20.18 -31.06
CA SER A 979 -8.45 -19.86 -31.83
C SER A 979 -8.52 -18.41 -32.29
N GLU A 980 -7.37 -17.82 -32.53
CA GLU A 980 -7.27 -16.48 -33.13
C GLU A 980 -8.09 -16.32 -34.43
N ALA A 981 -8.10 -17.33 -35.31
CA ALA A 981 -8.90 -17.30 -36.53
C ALA A 981 -10.41 -17.34 -36.24
N GLN A 982 -10.84 -18.19 -35.31
CA GLN A 982 -12.24 -18.23 -34.86
C GLN A 982 -12.65 -16.88 -34.27
N TRP A 983 -11.79 -16.27 -33.46
CA TRP A 983 -12.05 -14.97 -32.86
C TRP A 983 -12.17 -13.87 -33.92
N GLU A 984 -11.23 -13.76 -34.86
CA GLU A 984 -11.26 -12.70 -35.89
C GLU A 984 -12.45 -12.88 -36.85
N TRP A 985 -12.75 -14.12 -37.24
CA TRP A 985 -13.96 -14.44 -38.03
C TRP A 985 -15.22 -13.99 -37.31
N ALA A 986 -15.34 -14.36 -36.03
CA ALA A 986 -16.46 -13.99 -35.18
C ALA A 986 -16.59 -12.47 -35.00
N CYS A 987 -15.47 -11.76 -34.82
CA CYS A 987 -15.40 -10.32 -34.66
C CYS A 987 -15.89 -9.59 -35.92
N ARG A 988 -15.36 -9.96 -37.09
CA ARG A 988 -15.69 -9.35 -38.40
C ARG A 988 -17.13 -9.55 -38.81
N ALA A 989 -17.73 -10.71 -38.49
CA ALA A 989 -19.10 -11.06 -38.87
C ALA A 989 -19.41 -10.80 -40.36
N GLY A 990 -18.43 -11.01 -41.24
CA GLY A 990 -18.54 -10.84 -42.69
C GLY A 990 -17.82 -9.64 -43.29
N THR A 991 -17.44 -8.63 -42.50
CA THR A 991 -16.82 -7.41 -43.03
C THR A 991 -15.31 -7.54 -43.26
N ASP A 992 -14.79 -6.76 -44.21
CA ASP A 992 -13.36 -6.54 -44.45
C ASP A 992 -12.87 -5.20 -43.84
N THR A 993 -13.77 -4.45 -43.20
CA THR A 993 -13.48 -3.20 -42.51
C THR A 993 -12.67 -3.43 -41.22
N PRO A 994 -11.98 -2.39 -40.70
CA PRO A 994 -11.24 -2.50 -39.43
C PRO A 994 -12.15 -2.85 -38.25
N LEU A 995 -13.36 -2.28 -38.20
CA LEU A 995 -14.38 -2.49 -37.17
C LEU A 995 -15.64 -3.04 -37.87
N HIS A 996 -16.39 -3.95 -37.23
CA HIS A 996 -17.56 -4.57 -37.90
C HIS A 996 -18.67 -3.56 -38.27
N TYR A 997 -18.62 -2.36 -37.69
CA TYR A 997 -19.54 -1.26 -37.91
C TYR A 997 -18.97 -0.13 -38.77
N GLY A 998 -17.71 -0.20 -39.22
CA GLY A 998 -17.10 0.84 -40.06
C GLY A 998 -15.58 0.95 -39.96
N ASP A 999 -15.10 2.17 -40.15
CA ASP A 999 -13.68 2.54 -40.06
C ASP A 999 -13.33 3.17 -38.69
N LEU A 1000 -12.09 3.65 -38.55
CA LEU A 1000 -11.58 4.23 -37.30
C LEU A 1000 -12.19 5.61 -36.97
N ASP A 1001 -12.90 6.24 -37.90
CA ASP A 1001 -13.56 7.54 -37.72
C ASP A 1001 -15.07 7.39 -37.48
N THR A 1002 -15.57 6.15 -37.50
CA THR A 1002 -16.94 5.82 -37.15
C THR A 1002 -17.13 5.90 -35.64
N ASP A 1003 -18.21 6.55 -35.18
CA ASP A 1003 -18.54 6.67 -33.76
C ASP A 1003 -18.75 5.28 -33.13
N PHE A 1004 -17.78 4.88 -32.30
CA PHE A 1004 -17.78 3.59 -31.62
C PHE A 1004 -18.66 3.55 -30.38
N SER A 1005 -19.12 4.69 -29.87
CA SER A 1005 -19.84 4.78 -28.59
C SER A 1005 -21.06 3.84 -28.49
N PRO A 1006 -21.80 3.53 -29.58
CA PRO A 1006 -22.88 2.54 -29.54
C PRO A 1006 -22.43 1.07 -29.56
N PHE A 1007 -21.16 0.79 -29.85
CA PHE A 1007 -20.64 -0.52 -30.25
C PHE A 1007 -19.54 -1.09 -29.34
N GLY A 1008 -18.87 -0.26 -28.53
CA GLY A 1008 -17.87 -0.76 -27.60
C GLY A 1008 -17.38 0.27 -26.59
N ASN A 1009 -16.73 -0.26 -25.55
CA ASN A 1009 -16.03 0.48 -24.52
C ASN A 1009 -14.53 0.59 -24.87
N MET A 1010 -14.03 1.80 -25.11
CA MET A 1010 -12.65 2.07 -25.56
C MET A 1010 -12.09 3.31 -24.85
N ALA A 1011 -10.81 3.64 -25.05
CA ALA A 1011 -10.21 4.87 -24.50
C ALA A 1011 -10.77 6.12 -25.19
N ASP A 1012 -11.87 6.63 -24.64
CA ASP A 1012 -12.70 7.73 -25.14
C ASP A 1012 -12.48 9.03 -24.34
N PHE A 1013 -13.41 9.99 -24.42
CA PHE A 1013 -13.33 11.19 -23.59
C PHE A 1013 -13.30 10.94 -22.07
N THR A 1014 -13.96 9.89 -21.58
CA THR A 1014 -14.18 9.58 -20.17
C THR A 1014 -12.88 9.16 -19.48
N ILE A 1015 -11.93 8.53 -20.18
CA ILE A 1015 -10.68 8.03 -19.59
C ILE A 1015 -9.80 9.10 -18.92
N ARG A 1016 -10.03 10.38 -19.21
CA ARG A 1016 -9.39 11.51 -18.51
C ARG A 1016 -9.70 11.50 -17.00
N ASP A 1017 -10.79 10.86 -16.59
CA ASP A 1017 -11.25 10.76 -15.20
C ASP A 1017 -10.52 9.61 -14.46
N LEU A 1018 -9.64 8.86 -15.12
CA LEU A 1018 -8.90 7.73 -14.53
C LEU A 1018 -8.04 8.20 -13.34
N VAL A 1019 -7.44 9.39 -13.47
CA VAL A 1019 -6.60 10.01 -12.45
C VAL A 1019 -7.07 11.42 -12.18
N TYR A 1020 -7.79 11.62 -11.08
CA TYR A 1020 -8.16 12.94 -10.59
C TYR A 1020 -7.92 13.06 -9.08
N ASP A 1021 -7.56 14.26 -8.64
CA ASP A 1021 -7.38 14.58 -7.22
C ASP A 1021 -8.76 14.60 -6.51
N VAL A 1022 -8.79 14.41 -5.20
CA VAL A 1022 -9.99 14.33 -4.33
C VAL A 1022 -10.86 15.61 -4.29
N ARG A 1023 -10.66 16.54 -5.24
CA ARG A 1023 -11.29 17.88 -5.32
C ARG A 1023 -11.77 18.23 -6.73
N ASP A 1024 -12.10 17.24 -7.56
CA ASP A 1024 -12.56 17.43 -8.95
C ASP A 1024 -11.57 18.23 -9.82
N GLN A 1025 -10.27 18.14 -9.52
CA GLN A 1025 -9.23 18.77 -10.32
C GLN A 1025 -8.65 17.74 -11.30
N TYR A 1026 -8.88 17.99 -12.59
CA TYR A 1026 -8.37 17.13 -13.66
C TYR A 1026 -6.84 17.18 -13.73
N THR A 1027 -6.22 16.01 -13.74
CA THR A 1027 -4.83 15.84 -14.14
C THR A 1027 -4.75 15.86 -15.68
N PRO A 1028 -3.57 16.09 -16.27
CA PRO A 1028 -3.37 15.89 -17.70
C PRO A 1028 -3.65 14.44 -18.08
N ASP A 1029 -4.06 14.22 -19.32
CA ASP A 1029 -4.29 12.88 -19.85
C ASP A 1029 -3.03 12.02 -19.66
N ILE A 1030 -3.08 11.06 -18.73
CA ILE A 1030 -2.01 10.09 -18.50
C ILE A 1030 -2.18 8.83 -19.36
N VAL A 1031 -3.26 8.77 -20.16
CA VAL A 1031 -3.57 7.71 -21.12
C VAL A 1031 -3.99 8.34 -22.44
N PRO A 1032 -3.46 7.92 -23.60
CA PRO A 1032 -3.92 8.36 -24.89
C PRO A 1032 -5.38 7.99 -25.13
N ARG A 1033 -6.17 8.92 -25.68
CA ARG A 1033 -7.61 8.73 -25.91
C ARG A 1033 -8.10 9.33 -27.22
N ASP A 1034 -9.25 8.87 -27.70
CA ASP A 1034 -10.01 9.53 -28.76
C ASP A 1034 -11.05 10.47 -28.13
N ALA A 1035 -10.78 11.78 -28.21
CA ALA A 1035 -11.63 12.79 -27.58
C ALA A 1035 -12.93 13.10 -28.35
N ARG A 1036 -13.15 12.50 -29.52
CA ARG A 1036 -14.32 12.76 -30.37
C ARG A 1036 -15.58 12.03 -29.90
N PHE A 1037 -15.39 10.90 -29.21
CA PHE A 1037 -16.44 9.95 -28.86
C PHE A 1037 -16.57 9.82 -27.34
N ASN A 1038 -17.72 9.31 -26.89
CA ASN A 1038 -17.99 9.12 -25.47
C ASN A 1038 -18.94 7.94 -25.22
N ASP A 1039 -18.39 6.81 -24.79
CA ASP A 1039 -19.09 5.57 -24.43
C ASP A 1039 -19.61 5.55 -22.97
N LYS A 1040 -19.22 6.57 -22.18
CA LYS A 1040 -19.62 6.85 -20.79
C LYS A 1040 -19.13 5.83 -19.76
N LYS A 1041 -18.13 5.00 -20.09
CA LYS A 1041 -17.57 4.01 -19.17
C LYS A 1041 -16.08 4.29 -18.97
N LEU A 1042 -15.70 4.49 -17.71
CA LEU A 1042 -14.31 4.81 -17.36
C LEU A 1042 -13.40 3.58 -17.37
N VAL A 1043 -13.92 2.45 -16.90
CA VAL A 1043 -13.26 1.15 -16.91
C VAL A 1043 -14.18 0.13 -17.55
N THR A 1044 -13.95 -1.17 -17.33
CA THR A 1044 -14.80 -2.24 -17.87
C THR A 1044 -16.29 -1.99 -17.61
N ALA A 1045 -17.09 -2.21 -18.64
CA ALA A 1045 -18.54 -2.13 -18.60
C ALA A 1045 -19.12 -3.50 -18.24
N GLU A 1046 -20.39 -3.53 -17.81
CA GLU A 1046 -21.15 -4.78 -17.80
C GLU A 1046 -21.19 -5.36 -19.22
N VAL A 1047 -20.93 -6.66 -19.35
CA VAL A 1047 -20.89 -7.28 -20.67
C VAL A 1047 -22.25 -7.22 -21.37
N GLY A 1048 -22.24 -6.98 -22.67
CA GLY A 1048 -23.45 -6.84 -23.49
C GLY A 1048 -24.10 -5.45 -23.47
N SER A 1049 -23.43 -4.44 -22.88
CA SER A 1049 -23.95 -3.05 -22.79
C SER A 1049 -24.05 -2.35 -24.15
N TYR A 1050 -23.25 -2.78 -25.14
CA TYR A 1050 -23.17 -2.16 -26.46
C TYR A 1050 -23.85 -3.01 -27.53
N LYS A 1051 -24.11 -2.43 -28.72
CA LYS A 1051 -24.77 -3.16 -29.81
C LYS A 1051 -23.91 -4.34 -30.29
N PRO A 1052 -24.53 -5.50 -30.58
CA PRO A 1052 -23.80 -6.64 -31.11
C PRO A 1052 -23.45 -6.47 -32.59
N ASN A 1053 -22.51 -7.28 -33.05
CA ASN A 1053 -22.27 -7.47 -34.48
C ASN A 1053 -23.39 -8.28 -35.17
N ALA A 1054 -23.25 -8.54 -36.47
CA ALA A 1054 -24.30 -9.17 -37.27
C ALA A 1054 -24.68 -10.60 -36.84
N TRP A 1055 -23.84 -11.27 -36.03
CA TRP A 1055 -24.15 -12.58 -35.44
C TRP A 1055 -24.65 -12.52 -34.00
N GLY A 1056 -24.76 -11.34 -33.40
CA GLY A 1056 -25.26 -11.22 -32.02
C GLY A 1056 -24.17 -11.33 -30.95
N LEU A 1057 -22.88 -11.26 -31.33
CA LEU A 1057 -21.76 -11.17 -30.39
C LEU A 1057 -21.54 -9.72 -29.97
N HIS A 1058 -21.40 -9.48 -28.67
CA HIS A 1058 -21.16 -8.16 -28.09
C HIS A 1058 -19.68 -7.95 -27.77
N ASP A 1059 -19.27 -6.70 -27.58
CA ASP A 1059 -17.97 -6.30 -27.01
C ASP A 1059 -16.71 -6.74 -27.79
N MET A 1060 -16.86 -7.24 -29.03
CA MET A 1060 -15.76 -7.75 -29.86
C MET A 1060 -14.67 -6.72 -30.24
N HIS A 1061 -14.87 -5.43 -29.94
CA HIS A 1061 -13.92 -4.35 -30.21
C HIS A 1061 -13.53 -3.56 -28.96
N GLY A 1062 -13.86 -4.00 -27.75
CA GLY A 1062 -13.59 -3.16 -26.57
C GLY A 1062 -13.82 -3.91 -25.27
N ASN A 1063 -13.99 -3.15 -24.19
CA ASN A 1063 -14.13 -3.65 -22.83
C ASN A 1063 -12.84 -4.31 -22.33
N VAL A 1064 -12.48 -5.51 -22.80
CA VAL A 1064 -11.23 -6.20 -22.46
C VAL A 1064 -10.63 -6.93 -23.66
N TRP A 1065 -9.31 -7.07 -23.66
CA TRP A 1065 -8.64 -8.03 -24.54
C TRP A 1065 -9.03 -9.45 -24.16
N GLU A 1066 -8.99 -10.39 -25.09
CA GLU A 1066 -9.44 -11.76 -24.87
C GLU A 1066 -8.35 -12.78 -25.21
N TRP A 1067 -8.05 -13.66 -24.26
CA TRP A 1067 -7.15 -14.79 -24.50
C TRP A 1067 -7.68 -15.72 -25.59
N THR A 1068 -6.79 -16.12 -26.49
CA THR A 1068 -7.04 -17.18 -27.47
C THR A 1068 -6.16 -18.40 -27.16
N ARG A 1069 -6.53 -19.59 -27.63
CA ARG A 1069 -5.64 -20.78 -27.53
C ARG A 1069 -4.40 -20.72 -28.42
N SER A 1070 -4.26 -19.68 -29.25
CA SER A 1070 -3.16 -19.57 -30.21
C SER A 1070 -1.87 -19.10 -29.55
N ALA A 1071 -0.76 -19.76 -29.88
CA ALA A 1071 0.58 -19.25 -29.62
C ALA A 1071 0.87 -18.01 -30.49
N TYR A 1072 1.59 -17.03 -29.95
CA TYR A 1072 1.97 -15.85 -30.71
C TYR A 1072 3.07 -16.18 -31.72
N LYS A 1073 2.75 -16.04 -33.00
CA LYS A 1073 3.62 -16.28 -34.16
C LYS A 1073 3.37 -15.20 -35.21
N LEU A 1074 4.44 -14.79 -35.89
CA LEU A 1074 4.37 -13.91 -37.05
C LEU A 1074 3.53 -14.56 -38.17
N TYR A 1075 3.00 -13.73 -39.06
CA TYR A 1075 2.30 -14.18 -40.26
C TYR A 1075 3.32 -14.50 -41.39
N PRO A 1076 2.97 -15.30 -42.42
CA PRO A 1076 1.62 -15.72 -42.82
C PRO A 1076 0.91 -16.59 -41.79
N TYR A 1077 -0.40 -16.45 -41.69
CA TYR A 1077 -1.18 -17.26 -40.77
C TYR A 1077 -1.19 -18.73 -41.23
N SER A 1078 -0.99 -19.67 -40.30
CA SER A 1078 -1.08 -21.10 -40.56
C SER A 1078 -1.68 -21.83 -39.36
N GLU A 1079 -2.64 -22.70 -39.62
CA GLU A 1079 -3.30 -23.56 -38.62
C GLU A 1079 -2.43 -24.76 -38.19
N TYR A 1080 -1.40 -25.10 -38.98
CA TYR A 1080 -0.62 -26.35 -38.81
C TYR A 1080 0.75 -26.14 -38.14
N GLU A 1081 1.27 -24.91 -38.10
CA GLU A 1081 2.62 -24.58 -37.60
C GLU A 1081 2.68 -24.41 -36.08
N GLN A 1082 2.36 -25.45 -35.31
CA GLN A 1082 2.43 -25.42 -33.83
C GLN A 1082 1.67 -24.23 -33.21
N ARG A 1083 0.71 -23.62 -33.93
CA ARG A 1083 -0.04 -22.45 -33.45
C ARG A 1083 -0.99 -22.82 -32.31
N TYR A 1084 -1.31 -24.10 -32.17
CA TYR A 1084 -2.03 -24.68 -31.03
C TYR A 1084 -1.11 -25.44 -30.08
N ASP A 1085 0.19 -25.11 -30.07
CA ASP A 1085 1.17 -25.69 -29.15
C ASP A 1085 0.68 -25.61 -27.70
N THR A 1086 0.74 -26.77 -27.03
CA THR A 1086 0.42 -26.98 -25.62
C THR A 1086 1.54 -26.51 -24.70
N ASN A 1087 2.54 -25.78 -25.22
CA ASN A 1087 3.51 -25.11 -24.37
C ASN A 1087 2.81 -24.01 -23.56
N ASP A 1088 2.51 -24.36 -22.32
CA ASP A 1088 1.86 -23.48 -21.36
C ASP A 1088 2.81 -22.40 -20.80
N ASN A 1089 4.06 -22.32 -21.25
CA ASN A 1089 5.03 -21.32 -20.79
C ASN A 1089 5.43 -20.29 -21.87
N GLY A 1090 4.91 -20.41 -23.10
CA GLY A 1090 5.17 -19.47 -24.19
C GLY A 1090 4.26 -18.23 -24.19
N GLU A 1091 4.49 -17.35 -25.16
CA GLU A 1091 3.63 -16.20 -25.47
C GLU A 1091 2.32 -16.66 -26.14
N LYS A 1092 1.18 -16.15 -25.65
CA LYS A 1092 -0.15 -16.44 -26.17
C LYS A 1092 -0.79 -15.18 -26.74
N VAL A 1093 -1.61 -15.35 -27.77
CA VAL A 1093 -2.28 -14.25 -28.44
C VAL A 1093 -3.49 -13.79 -27.63
N ALA A 1094 -3.57 -12.49 -27.38
CA ALA A 1094 -4.79 -11.80 -26.97
C ALA A 1094 -5.37 -10.99 -28.15
N ARG A 1095 -6.69 -11.02 -28.34
CA ARG A 1095 -7.42 -10.34 -29.42
C ARG A 1095 -8.43 -9.31 -28.88
N GLY A 1096 -8.88 -8.39 -29.73
CA GLY A 1096 -9.86 -7.36 -29.37
C GLY A 1096 -9.23 -6.00 -29.09
N GLY A 1097 -9.64 -5.43 -27.96
CA GLY A 1097 -9.25 -4.12 -27.46
C GLY A 1097 -9.85 -3.93 -26.07
N SER A 1098 -9.42 -2.92 -25.31
CA SER A 1098 -9.95 -2.68 -23.97
C SER A 1098 -10.45 -1.26 -23.79
N TRP A 1099 -11.10 -1.01 -22.65
CA TRP A 1099 -11.42 0.33 -22.15
C TRP A 1099 -10.19 1.27 -22.10
N TYR A 1100 -8.97 0.72 -22.10
CA TYR A 1100 -7.70 1.47 -22.09
C TYR A 1100 -7.11 1.70 -23.50
N ASP A 1101 -7.73 1.18 -24.56
CA ASP A 1101 -7.18 1.22 -25.92
C ASP A 1101 -8.03 2.09 -26.86
N ARG A 1102 -7.36 2.87 -27.71
CA ARG A 1102 -8.00 3.69 -28.77
C ARG A 1102 -8.47 2.81 -29.95
N PRO A 1103 -9.42 3.27 -30.79
CA PRO A 1103 -9.98 2.47 -31.90
C PRO A 1103 -8.94 1.78 -32.80
N LYS A 1104 -7.80 2.42 -33.08
CA LYS A 1104 -6.70 1.84 -33.86
C LYS A 1104 -6.16 0.52 -33.30
N ARG A 1105 -6.25 0.33 -31.99
CA ARG A 1105 -5.82 -0.86 -31.26
C ARG A 1105 -6.97 -1.83 -30.98
N CYS A 1106 -8.19 -1.50 -31.38
CA CYS A 1106 -9.40 -2.29 -31.19
C CYS A 1106 -9.96 -2.94 -32.47
N ARG A 1107 -9.18 -2.94 -33.57
CA ARG A 1107 -9.58 -3.49 -34.87
C ARG A 1107 -9.77 -5.00 -34.80
N SER A 1108 -10.50 -5.55 -35.77
CA SER A 1108 -10.70 -7.01 -35.89
C SER A 1108 -9.38 -7.79 -35.96
N ALA A 1109 -8.36 -7.24 -36.62
CA ALA A 1109 -7.04 -7.85 -36.77
C ALA A 1109 -6.08 -7.56 -35.61
N SER A 1110 -6.45 -6.65 -34.70
CA SER A 1110 -5.60 -6.27 -33.57
C SER A 1110 -5.22 -7.46 -32.72
N ARG A 1111 -3.94 -7.54 -32.37
CA ARG A 1111 -3.38 -8.67 -31.63
C ARG A 1111 -2.23 -8.23 -30.74
N LEU A 1112 -2.20 -8.76 -29.52
CA LEU A 1112 -1.10 -8.61 -28.56
C LEU A 1112 -0.57 -9.97 -28.13
N SER A 1113 0.61 -9.98 -27.52
CA SER A 1113 1.19 -11.18 -26.94
C SER A 1113 1.54 -10.95 -25.48
N TYR A 1114 1.28 -11.96 -24.67
CA TYR A 1114 1.71 -12.02 -23.28
C TYR A 1114 2.11 -13.45 -22.91
N PRO A 1115 3.04 -13.65 -21.96
CA PRO A 1115 3.34 -14.97 -21.43
C PRO A 1115 2.09 -15.64 -20.84
N ALA A 1116 1.93 -16.94 -21.08
CA ALA A 1116 0.76 -17.70 -20.65
C ALA A 1116 0.51 -17.70 -19.12
N TRP A 1117 1.52 -17.41 -18.31
CA TRP A 1117 1.43 -17.32 -16.85
C TRP A 1117 1.01 -15.93 -16.34
N GLN A 1118 1.14 -14.88 -17.16
CA GLN A 1118 0.95 -13.50 -16.71
C GLN A 1118 -0.53 -13.19 -16.54
N LYS A 1119 -0.89 -12.61 -15.39
CA LYS A 1119 -2.21 -12.03 -15.13
C LYS A 1119 -2.19 -10.58 -15.58
N VAL A 1120 -2.93 -10.25 -16.63
CA VAL A 1120 -2.91 -8.91 -17.23
C VAL A 1120 -4.17 -8.14 -16.81
N TYR A 1121 -3.99 -6.88 -16.42
CA TYR A 1121 -5.04 -6.03 -15.83
C TYR A 1121 -6.29 -5.84 -16.72
N ASN A 1122 -6.15 -5.91 -18.03
CA ASN A 1122 -7.22 -5.67 -19.01
C ASN A 1122 -7.43 -6.84 -19.99
N VAL A 1123 -7.02 -8.06 -19.63
CA VAL A 1123 -7.24 -9.27 -20.44
C VAL A 1123 -8.17 -10.24 -19.72
N GLY A 1124 -9.30 -10.54 -20.35
CA GLY A 1124 -10.25 -11.59 -20.01
C GLY A 1124 -10.28 -12.70 -21.07
N PHE A 1125 -11.42 -13.34 -21.26
CA PHE A 1125 -11.56 -14.39 -22.29
C PHE A 1125 -13.02 -14.72 -22.63
N ARG A 1126 -13.19 -15.42 -23.76
CA ARG A 1126 -14.41 -16.10 -24.19
C ARG A 1126 -14.16 -17.59 -24.36
N ILE A 1127 -15.24 -18.35 -24.48
CA ILE A 1127 -15.19 -19.78 -24.74
C ILE A 1127 -15.86 -20.16 -26.05
N VAL A 1128 -15.44 -21.29 -26.61
CA VAL A 1128 -16.05 -21.92 -27.78
C VAL A 1128 -16.21 -23.43 -27.62
N PHE A 1129 -17.14 -24.03 -28.33
CA PHE A 1129 -17.18 -25.47 -28.61
C PHE A 1129 -17.78 -25.72 -30.01
N GLU A 1130 -17.40 -26.82 -30.65
CA GLU A 1130 -17.92 -27.16 -31.99
C GLU A 1130 -19.43 -27.39 -31.95
N ALA A 1131 -20.15 -26.93 -32.98
CA ALA A 1131 -21.56 -27.28 -33.14
C ALA A 1131 -21.68 -28.74 -33.62
N ASP A 1132 -22.62 -29.49 -33.06
CA ASP A 1132 -22.99 -30.82 -33.57
C ASP A 1132 -23.43 -30.71 -35.05
N ASN A 1133 -23.18 -31.74 -35.88
CA ASN A 1133 -23.36 -31.77 -37.34
C ASN A 1133 -24.67 -31.16 -37.88
N GLN A 1134 -24.80 -29.84 -37.86
CA GLN A 1134 -25.83 -29.07 -38.55
C GLN A 1134 -25.31 -28.83 -39.96
N THR A 1135 -25.76 -29.66 -40.91
CA THR A 1135 -25.44 -29.52 -42.33
C THR A 1135 -25.85 -28.14 -42.84
N GLN A 1136 -24.86 -27.26 -43.06
CA GLN A 1136 -25.04 -26.06 -43.88
C GLN A 1136 -25.38 -26.51 -45.31
N GLN A 1137 -26.64 -26.37 -45.73
CA GLN A 1137 -27.00 -26.50 -47.13
C GLN A 1137 -26.62 -25.21 -47.85
N PHE A 1138 -25.44 -25.19 -48.49
CA PHE A 1138 -25.10 -24.16 -49.46
C PHE A 1138 -25.88 -24.44 -50.74
N VAL A 1139 -26.95 -23.68 -50.99
CA VAL A 1139 -27.64 -23.71 -52.29
C VAL A 1139 -26.80 -22.87 -53.26
N SER A 1140 -26.05 -23.52 -54.13
CA SER A 1140 -25.36 -22.86 -55.24
C SER A 1140 -26.40 -22.45 -56.30
N ASN A 1141 -26.64 -21.15 -56.46
CA ASN A 1141 -27.32 -20.66 -57.66
C ASN A 1141 -26.26 -20.42 -58.75
N LYS A 1142 -26.47 -21.06 -59.91
CA LYS A 1142 -25.73 -20.86 -61.16
C LYS A 1142 -26.00 -19.48 -61.75
#